data_AF-A0A1H8FX79-F1
#
_entry.id   AF-A0A1H8FX79-F1
#
_cell.length_a   1.000
_cell.length_b   1.000
_cell.length_c   1.000
_cell.angle_alpha   90.00
_cell.angle_beta   90.00
_cell.angle_gamma   90.00
#
_symmetry.space_group_name_H-M   'P 1'
#
loop_
_entity.id
_entity.type
_entity.pdbx_description
1 polymer ?
#
loop_
_entity_poly.entity_id
_entity_poly.type
_entity_poly.pdbx_seq_one_letter_code
_entity_poly.pdbx_strand_id
1 'polypeptide(L)'
;MPDSLPFLSMEAARAPEGQQMTFTVRLSEPATDAVTVNYDTMAGTAIRNSDFRTASGSNALSGTLTFAPGETVKTLRFYADNDRVDELDESLFLELRDPSGATFGDGNVSLFATGWVLDNDGPGLNRTVAVSNAIVKEVPGGSNAIFGVEISQAADVPLTLNYSTEPGTARAGSDFTARSGQITFQPGQTRGEVAVPIIYDLVTEGAEQFYLRVAPPFPSQISAQSSIATGTATIMDGTVSGTNADDILHGTSFADRIEGLGGNDLIYGYAGNDILSGGAGNDTLIGGAGRDTLIGGAGDDLYIIDRQDVIQETANGGTDTIQANFSYRLGAHLENLTLTGNGNLSGTGNELNNVIVGNSGNNRLVGGAGNDTLRGGGGNDTLTGGAGNDRLEGGAGHDRLAGKAGNDTLLGGGGHDTLLGEGGNDLLRGGAGNDLLRGGAGNDRLFGDAGNDTLEGGNGNDQLEGGAGNDALLGGGGNDTLLGGAGNDRLVGGAGNDRLNGGGGNDTLMGGGGNDTLMGGNGDDLLNGGAGRDRLTGGAGNDTLQGGGDNDTLLGGGGNDTLRGGAGNDLLRGNAGNDRLFGDAGNDTLEGGAGNDRLVGGAGADLLRGGAGNDILIGGAGADRLHGGAGRDTFVFQNFNDSRTGASNRDVILDFTRGQDRLDLSALDANTRLAGNQDFSFNGTQAAAHSVWFVQQGNNVILRGDHNGDGSHDFEIQLNSIARLTVDDFIF
;
A
#
# COMPACT_ATOMS: atom_id res chain seq x y z
N MET A 1 25.09 -14.27 30.26
CA MET A 1 24.78 -13.86 31.64
C MET A 1 25.67 -12.67 31.91
N PRO A 2 25.14 -11.45 32.09
CA PRO A 2 25.98 -10.39 32.63
C PRO A 2 26.47 -10.83 34.02
N ASP A 3 27.75 -10.65 34.31
CA ASP A 3 28.30 -10.90 35.65
C ASP A 3 27.51 -10.02 36.63
N SER A 4 26.90 -10.62 37.64
CA SER A 4 26.18 -9.88 38.68
C SER A 4 27.16 -9.00 39.43
N LEU A 5 26.86 -7.70 39.53
CA LEU A 5 27.69 -6.78 40.32
C LEU A 5 27.74 -7.22 41.80
N PRO A 6 28.88 -7.03 42.50
CA PRO A 6 28.97 -7.31 43.93
C PRO A 6 27.99 -6.45 44.73
N PHE A 7 27.50 -6.97 45.86
CA PHE A 7 26.64 -6.21 46.77
C PHE A 7 27.40 -5.65 47.97
N LEU A 8 27.02 -4.43 48.38
CA LEU A 8 27.54 -3.76 49.57
C LEU A 8 26.78 -4.19 50.82
N SER A 9 27.47 -4.25 51.97
CA SER A 9 26.86 -4.41 53.29
C SER A 9 27.59 -3.57 54.33
N MET A 10 26.89 -3.22 55.41
CA MET A 10 27.44 -2.38 56.48
C MET A 10 27.04 -2.90 57.86
N GLU A 11 27.99 -2.87 58.78
CA GLU A 11 27.78 -3.27 60.17
C GLU A 11 27.54 -2.05 61.07
N ALA A 12 26.61 -2.18 62.03
CA ALA A 12 26.37 -1.19 63.07
C ALA A 12 27.63 -0.99 63.92
N ALA A 13 27.80 0.22 64.45
CA ALA A 13 28.95 0.59 65.26
C ALA A 13 28.51 1.06 66.64
N ARG A 14 29.37 0.91 67.64
CA ARG A 14 29.12 1.39 69.00
C ARG A 14 30.42 1.70 69.70
N ALA A 15 30.45 2.76 70.49
CA ALA A 15 31.61 3.16 71.26
C ALA A 15 31.15 3.83 72.56
N PRO A 16 31.79 3.51 73.70
CA PRO A 16 31.70 4.37 74.88
C PRO A 16 32.18 5.78 74.55
N GLU A 17 31.66 6.76 75.28
CA GLU A 17 32.18 8.11 75.24
C GLU A 17 33.72 8.16 75.36
N GLY A 18 34.32 9.03 74.55
CA GLY A 18 35.77 9.20 74.48
C GLY A 18 36.51 8.18 73.60
N GLN A 19 35.80 7.30 72.89
CA GLN A 19 36.40 6.28 72.02
C GLN A 19 36.04 6.44 70.54
N GLN A 20 36.77 5.72 69.67
CA GLN A 20 36.46 5.66 68.25
C GLN A 20 35.37 4.63 67.95
N MET A 21 34.30 5.09 67.32
CA MET A 21 33.26 4.28 66.73
C MET A 21 33.66 3.88 65.31
N THR A 22 33.62 2.59 64.99
CA THR A 22 34.07 2.06 63.69
C THR A 22 32.95 1.32 62.97
N PHE A 23 32.53 1.85 61.82
CA PHE A 23 31.65 1.15 60.88
C PHE A 23 32.50 0.35 59.89
N THR A 24 32.09 -0.90 59.64
CA THR A 24 32.73 -1.76 58.63
C THR A 24 31.82 -1.88 57.42
N VAL A 25 32.34 -1.55 56.24
CA VAL A 25 31.64 -1.68 54.95
C VAL A 25 32.32 -2.79 54.15
N ARG A 26 31.53 -3.69 53.58
CA ARG A 26 32.02 -4.88 52.87
C ARG A 26 31.42 -4.99 51.46
N LEU A 27 32.20 -5.52 50.54
CA LEU A 27 31.71 -6.10 49.28
C LEU A 27 31.55 -7.61 49.45
N SER A 28 30.49 -8.15 48.83
CA SER A 28 30.22 -9.59 48.81
C SER A 28 31.33 -10.41 48.15
N GLU A 29 31.96 -9.82 47.14
CA GLU A 29 33.04 -10.42 46.36
C GLU A 29 33.97 -9.33 45.80
N PRO A 30 35.23 -9.64 45.48
CA PRO A 30 36.16 -8.67 44.89
C PRO A 30 35.71 -8.22 43.50
N ALA A 31 35.72 -6.90 43.26
CA ALA A 31 35.44 -6.31 41.95
C ALA A 31 36.72 -6.21 41.09
N THR A 32 36.54 -6.26 39.76
CA THR A 32 37.62 -6.10 38.77
C THR A 32 38.07 -4.65 38.61
N ASP A 33 37.13 -3.72 38.73
CA ASP A 33 37.36 -2.27 38.70
C ASP A 33 37.14 -1.66 40.09
N ALA A 34 37.53 -0.39 40.26
CA ALA A 34 37.33 0.31 41.51
C ALA A 34 35.82 0.51 41.77
N VAL A 35 35.38 0.23 43.00
CA VAL A 35 34.00 0.48 43.43
C VAL A 35 33.97 1.73 44.30
N THR A 36 33.03 2.63 44.04
CA THR A 36 32.84 3.84 44.86
C THR A 36 31.44 3.88 45.44
N VAL A 37 31.30 4.38 46.66
CA VAL A 37 30.00 4.64 47.30
C VAL A 37 30.09 5.91 48.17
N ASN A 38 29.07 6.76 48.12
CA ASN A 38 29.01 7.94 48.97
C ASN A 38 28.49 7.57 50.36
N TYR A 39 28.98 8.25 51.40
CA TYR A 39 28.51 8.08 52.77
C TYR A 39 28.20 9.41 53.46
N ASP A 40 27.21 9.42 54.34
CA ASP A 40 26.87 10.57 55.19
C ASP A 40 26.33 10.09 56.54
N THR A 41 26.74 10.74 57.62
CA THR A 41 26.19 10.48 58.96
C THR A 41 24.89 11.27 59.14
N MET A 42 23.94 10.78 59.92
CA MET A 42 22.71 11.51 60.25
C MET A 42 22.51 11.47 61.75
N ALA A 43 22.01 12.57 62.32
CA ALA A 43 21.66 12.60 63.73
C ALA A 43 20.49 11.64 64.01
N GLY A 44 20.60 10.82 65.04
CA GLY A 44 19.48 10.10 65.64
C GLY A 44 19.04 10.85 66.89
N THR A 45 19.31 10.29 68.05
CA THR A 45 19.27 11.05 69.32
C THR A 45 20.59 11.76 69.60
N ALA A 46 21.72 11.23 69.11
CA ALA A 46 23.03 11.86 69.17
C ALA A 46 23.09 13.03 68.18
N ILE A 47 23.56 14.18 68.67
CA ILE A 47 23.72 15.43 67.94
C ILE A 47 25.14 15.50 67.35
N ARG A 48 25.18 15.72 66.03
CA ARG A 48 26.41 15.90 65.27
C ARG A 48 27.23 17.10 65.81
N ASN A 49 28.52 16.87 66.05
CA ASN A 49 29.49 17.80 66.65
C ASN A 49 29.25 18.17 68.12
N SER A 50 28.30 17.50 68.80
CA SER A 50 28.17 17.52 70.26
C SER A 50 28.63 16.17 70.80
N ASP A 51 27.96 15.11 70.36
CA ASP A 51 28.07 13.78 70.96
C ASP A 51 28.89 12.85 70.06
N PHE A 52 29.02 13.20 68.78
CA PHE A 52 29.99 12.60 67.86
C PHE A 52 30.55 13.62 66.85
N ARG A 53 31.83 13.50 66.49
CA ARG A 53 32.48 14.41 65.53
C ARG A 53 33.64 13.79 64.77
N THR A 54 34.18 14.59 63.84
CA THR A 54 35.52 14.36 63.29
C THR A 54 36.59 14.84 64.29
N ALA A 55 37.48 13.93 64.69
CA ALA A 55 38.71 14.16 65.44
C ALA A 55 39.95 13.63 64.68
N SER A 56 41.15 13.83 65.23
CA SER A 56 42.39 13.31 64.64
C SER A 56 42.32 11.78 64.47
N GLY A 57 42.56 11.29 63.25
CA GLY A 57 42.49 9.86 62.93
C GLY A 57 41.08 9.31 62.70
N SER A 58 40.07 10.18 62.54
CA SER A 58 38.71 9.83 62.12
C SER A 58 38.41 10.34 60.70
N ASN A 59 37.37 9.78 60.08
CA ASN A 59 36.87 10.21 58.79
C ASN A 59 36.07 11.53 58.91
N ALA A 60 35.95 12.25 57.78
CA ALA A 60 34.95 13.30 57.67
C ALA A 60 33.55 12.68 57.82
N LEU A 61 32.61 13.45 58.38
CA LEU A 61 31.23 13.01 58.65
C LEU A 61 30.40 12.71 57.40
N SER A 62 30.90 13.06 56.22
CA SER A 62 30.41 12.66 54.89
C SER A 62 31.57 12.57 53.90
N GLY A 63 31.41 11.81 52.81
CA GLY A 63 32.43 11.68 51.76
C GLY A 63 32.17 10.54 50.79
N THR A 64 33.19 10.17 50.01
CA THR A 64 33.15 9.01 49.11
C THR A 64 34.13 7.95 49.60
N LEU A 65 33.66 6.71 49.68
CA LEU A 65 34.43 5.53 50.01
C LEU A 65 34.79 4.79 48.72
N THR A 66 36.09 4.56 48.49
CA THR A 66 36.59 3.88 47.28
C THR A 66 37.28 2.58 47.65
N PHE A 67 36.76 1.46 47.15
CA PHE A 67 37.42 0.16 47.15
C PHE A 67 38.33 0.07 45.92
N ALA A 68 39.62 -0.20 46.12
CA ALA A 68 40.50 -0.50 45.00
C ALA A 68 40.11 -1.85 44.37
N PRO A 69 40.47 -2.12 43.10
CA PRO A 69 40.27 -3.43 42.49
C PRO A 69 40.74 -4.58 43.40
N GLY A 70 39.88 -5.58 43.62
CA GLY A 70 40.13 -6.72 44.51
C GLY A 70 39.97 -6.47 46.02
N GLU A 71 39.76 -5.23 46.47
CA GLU A 71 39.52 -4.90 47.88
C GLU A 71 38.06 -5.12 48.26
N THR A 72 37.79 -5.79 49.39
CA THR A 72 36.40 -6.13 49.81
C THR A 72 35.98 -5.55 51.16
N VAL A 73 36.86 -4.87 51.88
CA VAL A 73 36.56 -4.32 53.22
C VAL A 73 37.14 -2.93 53.39
N LYS A 74 36.32 -2.01 53.90
CA LYS A 74 36.71 -0.66 54.31
C LYS A 74 36.11 -0.34 55.67
N THR A 75 36.72 0.62 56.36
CA THR A 75 36.20 1.12 57.65
C THR A 75 36.04 2.62 57.66
N LEU A 76 34.94 3.10 58.23
CA LEU A 76 34.70 4.51 58.55
C LEU A 76 34.75 4.69 60.06
N ARG A 77 35.56 5.62 60.54
CA ARG A 77 35.76 5.88 61.97
C ARG A 77 35.29 7.26 62.35
N PHE A 78 34.53 7.36 63.43
CA PHE A 78 34.06 8.61 64.02
C PHE A 78 34.40 8.63 65.52
N TYR A 79 34.51 9.81 66.12
CA TYR A 79 34.82 9.93 67.54
C TYR A 79 33.54 10.18 68.32
N ALA A 80 33.26 9.34 69.32
CA ALA A 80 32.23 9.59 70.34
C ALA A 80 32.82 10.61 71.33
N ASP A 81 32.20 11.78 71.42
CA ASP A 81 32.64 12.80 72.36
C ASP A 81 32.40 12.35 73.80
N ASN A 82 33.08 12.99 74.73
CA ASN A 82 33.06 12.60 76.14
C ASN A 82 32.74 13.80 76.99
N ASP A 83 31.83 13.62 77.94
CA ASP A 83 31.63 14.61 78.98
C ASP A 83 31.62 14.01 80.40
N ARG A 84 30.70 14.43 81.26
CA ARG A 84 30.53 13.97 82.65
C ARG A 84 29.05 13.90 83.06
N VAL A 85 28.14 14.01 82.10
CA VAL A 85 26.69 14.06 82.32
C VAL A 85 26.17 12.65 82.13
N ASP A 86 25.41 12.13 83.11
CA ASP A 86 24.73 10.83 82.96
C ASP A 86 23.56 11.00 81.98
N GLU A 87 23.78 10.53 80.75
CA GLU A 87 22.83 10.62 79.64
C GLU A 87 22.32 9.23 79.23
N LEU A 88 21.30 9.19 78.37
CA LEU A 88 20.87 7.92 77.78
C LEU A 88 21.84 7.53 76.67
N ASP A 89 21.96 6.24 76.34
CA ASP A 89 22.71 5.83 75.16
C ASP A 89 22.09 6.48 73.91
N GLU A 90 22.92 7.07 73.08
CA GLU A 90 22.46 7.89 71.96
C GLU A 90 22.78 7.28 70.61
N SER A 91 21.84 7.39 69.68
CA SER A 91 21.96 6.83 68.34
C SER A 91 22.34 7.89 67.30
N LEU A 92 23.15 7.48 66.33
CA LEU A 92 23.30 8.15 65.04
C LEU A 92 23.07 7.13 63.91
N PHE A 93 22.96 7.61 62.68
CA PHE A 93 22.88 6.74 61.50
C PHE A 93 24.02 7.04 60.54
N LEU A 94 24.45 6.03 59.79
CA LEU A 94 25.34 6.19 58.64
C LEU A 94 24.59 5.67 57.42
N GLU A 95 24.43 6.50 56.40
CA GLU A 95 23.87 6.14 55.10
C GLU A 95 24.98 5.90 54.08
N LEU A 96 24.85 4.84 53.27
CA LEU A 96 25.59 4.66 52.02
C LEU A 96 24.65 4.83 50.82
N ARG A 97 25.05 5.60 49.81
CA ARG A 97 24.27 5.88 48.59
C ARG A 97 25.15 6.00 47.34
N ASP A 98 24.50 6.04 46.17
CA ASP A 98 25.13 6.23 44.85
C ASP A 98 26.31 5.27 44.57
N PRO A 99 26.12 3.95 44.67
CA PRO A 99 27.20 3.01 44.40
C PRO A 99 27.51 2.97 42.90
N SER A 100 28.80 2.91 42.56
CA SER A 100 29.29 2.66 41.21
C SER A 100 30.15 1.41 41.21
N GLY A 101 29.85 0.46 40.32
CA GLY A 101 30.52 -0.85 40.25
C GLY A 101 30.03 -1.87 41.28
N ALA A 102 28.97 -1.56 42.04
CA ALA A 102 28.31 -2.44 43.00
C ALA A 102 26.81 -2.10 43.12
N THR A 103 26.04 -2.96 43.78
CA THR A 103 24.61 -2.73 44.10
C THR A 103 24.37 -2.86 45.61
N PHE A 104 23.22 -2.41 46.11
CA PHE A 104 22.77 -2.70 47.48
C PHE A 104 21.89 -3.97 47.57
N GLY A 105 21.45 -4.52 46.44
CA GLY A 105 20.56 -5.69 46.38
C GLY A 105 19.11 -5.37 46.73
N ASP A 106 18.18 -6.28 46.36
CA ASP A 106 16.75 -6.27 46.73
C ASP A 106 15.97 -4.96 46.48
N GLY A 107 16.36 -4.18 45.46
CA GLY A 107 15.72 -2.90 45.13
C GLY A 107 16.06 -1.74 46.10
N ASN A 108 17.02 -1.95 47.00
CA ASN A 108 17.48 -0.89 47.91
C ASN A 108 18.26 0.19 47.16
N VAL A 109 17.95 1.44 47.46
CA VAL A 109 18.62 2.62 46.88
C VAL A 109 19.70 3.15 47.83
N SER A 110 19.64 2.82 49.12
CA SER A 110 20.68 3.12 50.11
C SER A 110 20.75 2.06 51.21
N LEU A 111 21.85 2.05 51.97
CA LEU A 111 22.02 1.22 53.16
C LEU A 111 22.20 2.09 54.41
N PHE A 112 21.49 1.76 55.48
CA PHE A 112 21.62 2.40 56.78
C PHE A 112 22.22 1.46 57.82
N ALA A 113 23.10 1.98 58.66
CA ALA A 113 23.55 1.32 59.88
C ALA A 113 23.47 2.28 61.06
N THR A 114 23.15 1.74 62.24
CA THR A 114 23.08 2.51 63.47
C THR A 114 24.46 2.63 64.10
N GLY A 115 24.81 3.83 64.56
CA GLY A 115 25.91 4.09 65.47
C GLY A 115 25.40 4.38 66.87
N TRP A 116 26.12 3.94 67.89
CA TRP A 116 25.76 4.18 69.29
C TRP A 116 26.89 4.85 70.07
N VAL A 117 26.60 6.02 70.64
CA VAL A 117 27.41 6.66 71.68
C VAL A 117 26.88 6.13 73.02
N LEU A 118 27.71 5.36 73.72
CA LEU A 118 27.32 4.70 74.97
C LEU A 118 27.78 5.56 76.15
N ASP A 119 26.83 5.98 76.97
CA ASP A 119 27.10 6.75 78.19
C ASP A 119 27.96 5.91 79.16
N ASN A 120 28.87 6.59 79.88
CA ASN A 120 29.70 5.93 80.89
C ASN A 120 29.80 6.71 82.22
N ASP A 121 28.94 7.70 82.43
CA ASP A 121 29.05 8.68 83.52
C ASP A 121 28.05 8.48 84.68
N GLY A 122 27.19 7.45 84.61
CA GLY A 122 26.27 7.11 85.71
C GLY A 122 25.93 5.62 85.90
N PRO A 123 25.25 5.26 87.02
CA PRO A 123 24.80 3.90 87.31
C PRO A 123 23.43 3.55 86.70
N GLY A 124 22.85 4.46 85.90
CA GLY A 124 21.53 4.34 85.31
C GLY A 124 21.40 3.23 84.27
N LEU A 125 20.16 2.79 84.01
CA LEU A 125 19.88 1.97 82.84
C LEU A 125 19.76 2.92 81.64
N ASN A 126 20.83 3.05 80.88
CA ASN A 126 20.91 4.00 79.76
C ASN A 126 20.50 3.37 78.41
N ARG A 127 20.11 2.08 78.40
CA ARG A 127 19.72 1.35 77.19
C ARG A 127 18.51 1.97 76.50
N THR A 128 18.67 2.34 75.24
CA THR A 128 17.63 2.92 74.37
C THR A 128 17.41 2.08 73.11
N VAL A 129 16.44 2.50 72.29
CA VAL A 129 16.06 1.85 71.03
C VAL A 129 16.23 2.84 69.88
N ALA A 130 16.73 2.35 68.74
CA ALA A 130 16.75 3.08 67.48
C ALA A 130 16.14 2.22 66.37
N VAL A 131 15.60 2.89 65.35
CA VAL A 131 15.08 2.24 64.15
C VAL A 131 15.71 2.94 62.95
N SER A 132 16.39 2.18 62.09
CA SER A 132 17.02 2.74 60.89
C SER A 132 15.99 3.18 59.85
N ASN A 133 16.38 4.09 58.96
CA ASN A 133 15.58 4.42 57.78
C ASN A 133 15.72 3.33 56.69
N ALA A 134 14.87 3.40 55.67
CA ALA A 134 14.95 2.60 54.45
C ALA A 134 14.65 3.47 53.23
N ILE A 135 15.34 3.27 52.12
CA ILE A 135 14.98 3.87 50.82
C ILE A 135 14.95 2.74 49.79
N VAL A 136 13.79 2.52 49.19
CA VAL A 136 13.51 1.37 48.34
C VAL A 136 12.80 1.84 47.08
N LYS A 137 13.18 1.27 45.94
CA LYS A 137 12.45 1.46 44.69
C LYS A 137 11.33 0.43 44.60
N GLU A 138 10.19 0.81 44.08
CA GLU A 138 9.19 -0.17 43.67
C GLU A 138 9.78 -1.00 42.54
N VAL A 139 9.64 -2.31 42.64
CA VAL A 139 10.13 -3.23 41.62
C VAL A 139 9.00 -4.19 41.25
N PRO A 140 8.89 -4.52 39.96
CA PRO A 140 7.98 -5.57 39.54
C PRO A 140 8.29 -6.89 40.29
N GLY A 141 7.27 -7.50 40.89
CA GLY A 141 7.42 -8.67 41.79
C GLY A 141 7.53 -8.33 43.28
N GLY A 142 7.58 -7.05 43.63
CA GLY A 142 7.59 -6.52 45.00
C GLY A 142 8.99 -6.40 45.62
N SER A 143 9.18 -5.37 46.44
CA SER A 143 10.39 -5.16 47.26
C SER A 143 10.02 -5.10 48.75
N ASN A 144 11.02 -4.98 49.62
CA ASN A 144 10.79 -4.77 51.05
C ASN A 144 11.58 -3.56 51.54
N ALA A 145 10.93 -2.67 52.28
CA ALA A 145 11.65 -1.73 53.14
C ALA A 145 12.13 -2.47 54.39
N ILE A 146 13.46 -2.56 54.58
CA ILE A 146 14.06 -3.27 55.72
C ILE A 146 14.45 -2.25 56.79
N PHE A 147 13.79 -2.32 57.94
CA PHE A 147 14.12 -1.52 59.11
C PHE A 147 14.98 -2.33 60.08
N GLY A 148 16.17 -1.83 60.42
CA GLY A 148 16.98 -2.31 61.53
C GLY A 148 16.46 -1.74 62.84
N VAL A 149 15.86 -2.59 63.68
CA VAL A 149 15.49 -2.22 65.06
C VAL A 149 16.66 -2.62 65.96
N GLU A 150 17.27 -1.62 66.60
CA GLU A 150 18.47 -1.80 67.41
C GLU A 150 18.28 -1.34 68.85
N ILE A 151 18.93 -2.05 69.75
CA ILE A 151 19.13 -1.63 71.14
C ILE A 151 20.61 -1.29 71.35
N SER A 152 20.86 -0.22 72.10
CA SER A 152 22.22 0.32 72.31
C SER A 152 23.20 -0.70 72.88
N GLN A 153 22.70 -1.55 73.79
CA GLN A 153 23.46 -2.60 74.47
C GLN A 153 22.65 -3.89 74.52
N ALA A 154 23.33 -5.04 74.43
CA ALA A 154 22.67 -6.35 74.50
C ALA A 154 22.00 -6.54 75.87
N ALA A 155 20.88 -7.27 75.89
CA ALA A 155 20.24 -7.74 77.11
C ALA A 155 20.81 -9.11 77.52
N ASP A 156 20.86 -9.40 78.83
CA ASP A 156 21.32 -10.70 79.35
C ASP A 156 20.23 -11.79 79.32
N VAL A 157 18.98 -11.38 79.12
CA VAL A 157 17.80 -12.25 78.95
C VAL A 157 17.02 -11.80 77.72
N PRO A 158 16.18 -12.67 77.12
CA PRO A 158 15.38 -12.29 75.97
C PRO A 158 14.56 -11.00 76.21
N LEU A 159 14.69 -10.04 75.30
CA LEU A 159 14.03 -8.74 75.35
C LEU A 159 13.04 -8.61 74.18
N THR A 160 11.77 -8.34 74.45
CA THR A 160 10.74 -8.21 73.41
C THR A 160 10.23 -6.78 73.29
N LEU A 161 10.26 -6.21 72.08
CA LEU A 161 9.70 -4.88 71.77
C LEU A 161 8.51 -5.02 70.81
N ASN A 162 7.47 -4.20 71.00
CA ASN A 162 6.35 -4.11 70.07
C ASN A 162 6.66 -3.08 68.99
N TYR A 163 6.25 -3.37 67.75
CA TYR A 163 6.34 -2.44 66.64
C TYR A 163 5.03 -2.35 65.86
N SER A 164 4.83 -1.24 65.16
CA SER A 164 3.77 -1.05 64.18
C SER A 164 4.20 -0.08 63.09
N THR A 165 3.72 -0.29 61.86
CA THR A 165 3.85 0.67 60.76
C THR A 165 2.78 1.74 60.85
N GLU A 166 3.13 2.99 60.56
CA GLU A 166 2.21 4.14 60.48
C GLU A 166 2.32 4.79 59.08
N PRO A 167 1.19 5.04 58.38
CA PRO A 167 1.20 5.75 57.10
C PRO A 167 1.77 7.17 57.21
N GLY A 168 2.41 7.64 56.15
CA GLY A 168 2.85 9.02 55.99
C GLY A 168 2.19 9.65 54.76
N THR A 169 2.99 10.00 53.75
CA THR A 169 2.44 10.28 52.41
C THR A 169 2.06 8.98 51.69
N ALA A 170 2.81 7.91 51.93
CA ALA A 170 2.46 6.56 51.51
C ALA A 170 1.30 6.00 52.36
N ARG A 171 0.32 5.44 51.68
CA ARG A 171 -0.92 4.82 52.14
C ARG A 171 -0.75 3.30 52.27
N ALA A 172 -1.16 2.81 53.44
CA ALA A 172 -1.22 1.37 53.68
C ALA A 172 -2.28 0.71 52.76
N GLY A 173 -1.86 -0.36 52.08
CA GLY A 173 -2.70 -1.16 51.19
C GLY A 173 -2.63 -0.78 49.71
N SER A 174 -2.13 0.41 49.36
CA SER A 174 -1.74 0.75 47.97
C SER A 174 -0.24 0.70 47.78
N ASP A 175 0.55 1.25 48.72
CA ASP A 175 1.99 1.47 48.48
C ASP A 175 2.84 0.55 49.39
N PHE A 176 2.30 0.17 50.55
CA PHE A 176 2.92 -0.84 51.42
C PHE A 176 1.90 -1.69 52.19
N THR A 177 2.30 -2.89 52.59
CA THR A 177 1.50 -3.75 53.46
C THR A 177 1.76 -3.43 54.93
N ALA A 178 0.78 -2.84 55.62
CA ALA A 178 0.91 -2.50 57.04
C ALA A 178 1.27 -3.73 57.90
N ARG A 179 2.22 -3.55 58.83
CA ARG A 179 2.69 -4.59 59.75
C ARG A 179 2.66 -4.10 61.20
N SER A 180 2.28 -5.00 62.10
CA SER A 180 2.48 -4.83 63.54
C SER A 180 2.86 -6.17 64.16
N GLY A 181 3.60 -6.13 65.26
CA GLY A 181 4.09 -7.35 65.88
C GLY A 181 5.09 -7.11 66.99
N GLN A 182 5.86 -8.14 67.27
CA GLN A 182 6.88 -8.14 68.31
C GLN A 182 8.22 -8.58 67.72
N ILE A 183 9.30 -7.96 68.17
CA ILE A 183 10.67 -8.38 67.88
C ILE A 183 11.34 -8.80 69.19
N THR A 184 11.98 -9.97 69.21
CA THR A 184 12.64 -10.50 70.42
C THR A 184 14.14 -10.64 70.19
N PHE A 185 14.92 -9.90 70.97
CA PHE A 185 16.38 -9.96 71.00
C PHE A 185 16.82 -11.05 71.96
N GLN A 186 17.57 -12.04 71.47
CA GLN A 186 18.17 -13.07 72.33
C GLN A 186 19.37 -12.49 73.11
N PRO A 187 19.83 -13.15 74.19
CA PRO A 187 21.01 -12.71 74.91
C PRO A 187 22.22 -12.51 73.99
N GLY A 188 22.87 -11.34 74.09
CA GLY A 188 23.98 -10.96 73.21
C GLY A 188 23.59 -10.34 71.86
N GLN A 189 22.30 -10.35 71.50
CA GLN A 189 21.80 -9.73 70.27
C GLN A 189 21.40 -8.27 70.52
N THR A 190 21.75 -7.39 69.58
CA THR A 190 21.44 -5.95 69.64
C THR A 190 20.66 -5.43 68.45
N ARG A 191 20.52 -6.24 67.39
CA ARG A 191 19.83 -5.87 66.15
C ARG A 191 18.87 -6.95 65.73
N GLY A 192 17.68 -6.54 65.30
CA GLY A 192 16.76 -7.37 64.55
C GLY A 192 16.17 -6.57 63.39
N GLU A 193 15.55 -7.26 62.43
CA GLU A 193 15.04 -6.65 61.21
C GLU A 193 13.53 -6.81 61.11
N VAL A 194 12.88 -5.75 60.63
CA VAL A 194 11.48 -5.77 60.22
C VAL A 194 11.44 -5.43 58.73
N ALA A 195 11.17 -6.43 57.90
CA ALA A 195 10.86 -6.22 56.49
C ALA A 195 9.39 -5.79 56.36
N VAL A 196 9.11 -4.72 55.62
CA VAL A 196 7.77 -4.27 55.28
C VAL A 196 7.60 -4.39 53.76
N PRO A 197 6.69 -5.24 53.26
CA PRO A 197 6.47 -5.39 51.82
C PRO A 197 5.97 -4.10 51.19
N ILE A 198 6.62 -3.70 50.09
CA ILE A 198 6.22 -2.61 49.21
C ILE A 198 5.37 -3.19 48.08
N ILE A 199 4.31 -2.48 47.75
CA ILE A 199 3.39 -2.85 46.69
C ILE A 199 3.82 -2.08 45.45
N TYR A 200 3.98 -2.79 44.33
CA TYR A 200 4.32 -2.18 43.04
C TYR A 200 3.03 -1.81 42.31
N ASP A 201 2.97 -0.61 41.74
CA ASP A 201 1.95 -0.24 40.79
C ASP A 201 2.53 0.46 39.53
N LEU A 202 1.64 0.86 38.62
CA LEU A 202 2.00 1.48 37.34
C LEU A 202 1.74 2.98 37.31
N VAL A 203 1.46 3.59 38.46
CA VAL A 203 1.19 5.02 38.59
C VAL A 203 2.52 5.72 38.80
N THR A 204 2.80 6.75 38.01
CA THR A 204 3.95 7.60 38.29
C THR A 204 3.66 8.44 39.53
N GLU A 205 4.47 8.22 40.56
CA GLU A 205 4.34 8.90 41.85
C GLU A 205 5.61 9.65 42.24
N GLY A 206 5.47 10.63 43.12
CA GLY A 206 6.61 11.24 43.77
C GLY A 206 7.20 10.30 44.84
N ALA A 207 8.35 10.64 45.40
CA ALA A 207 8.86 9.89 46.55
C ALA A 207 7.89 9.96 47.73
N GLU A 208 7.45 8.81 48.23
CA GLU A 208 6.47 8.70 49.30
C GLU A 208 7.07 8.12 50.57
N GLN A 209 6.44 8.34 51.72
CA GLN A 209 6.99 7.96 53.02
C GLN A 209 5.98 7.27 53.92
N PHE A 210 6.45 6.24 54.64
CA PHE A 210 5.77 5.65 55.80
C PHE A 210 6.76 5.38 56.92
N TYR A 211 6.26 5.05 58.11
CA TYR A 211 7.07 4.95 59.32
C TYR A 211 6.98 3.57 59.97
N LEU A 212 8.09 3.07 60.53
CA LEU A 212 8.08 1.97 61.50
C LEU A 212 8.31 2.54 62.89
N ARG A 213 7.37 2.32 63.80
CA ARG A 213 7.38 2.88 65.14
C ARG A 213 7.53 1.81 66.21
N VAL A 214 8.46 2.03 67.14
CA VAL A 214 8.68 1.23 68.35
C VAL A 214 8.48 2.14 69.56
N ALA A 215 7.44 1.86 70.34
CA ALA A 215 6.95 2.79 71.37
C ALA A 215 6.65 2.10 72.71
N PRO A 216 6.55 2.88 73.81
CA PRO A 216 6.17 2.36 75.12
C PRO A 216 4.80 1.64 75.12
N PRO A 217 4.55 0.71 76.08
CA PRO A 217 5.38 0.43 77.25
C PRO A 217 6.61 -0.41 76.89
N PHE A 218 7.79 0.07 77.26
CA PHE A 218 9.03 -0.68 77.11
C PHE A 218 9.23 -1.67 78.27
N PRO A 219 9.88 -2.83 78.04
CA PRO A 219 10.31 -3.70 79.11
C PRO A 219 11.25 -2.99 80.08
N SER A 220 11.35 -3.45 81.34
CA SER A 220 12.18 -2.84 82.38
C SER A 220 13.68 -2.79 82.09
N GLN A 221 14.13 -3.45 81.01
CA GLN A 221 15.51 -3.45 80.53
C GLN A 221 15.77 -2.35 79.49
N ILE A 222 14.76 -1.62 79.04
CA ILE A 222 14.95 -0.35 78.29
C ILE A 222 14.65 0.79 79.26
N SER A 223 15.41 1.88 79.16
CA SER A 223 15.16 3.06 79.97
C SER A 223 13.72 3.54 79.80
N ALA A 224 13.03 3.81 80.91
CA ALA A 224 11.68 4.39 80.86
C ALA A 224 11.69 5.82 80.27
N GLN A 225 12.86 6.45 80.20
CA GLN A 225 13.08 7.76 79.57
C GLN A 225 13.40 7.64 78.07
N SER A 226 13.55 6.43 77.52
CA SER A 226 13.73 6.23 76.08
C SER A 226 12.58 6.87 75.32
N SER A 227 12.92 7.66 74.30
CA SER A 227 11.93 8.22 73.38
C SER A 227 11.33 7.12 72.51
N ILE A 228 10.23 7.46 71.84
CA ILE A 228 9.70 6.65 70.74
C ILE A 228 10.78 6.59 69.65
N ALA A 229 11.10 5.38 69.19
CA ALA A 229 12.00 5.18 68.08
C ALA A 229 11.19 5.00 66.79
N THR A 230 11.48 5.84 65.80
CA THR A 230 10.79 5.83 64.51
C THR A 230 11.80 5.82 63.39
N GLY A 231 11.69 4.84 62.49
CA GLY A 231 12.41 4.84 61.21
C GLY A 231 11.48 5.29 60.09
N THR A 232 12.01 6.00 59.10
CA THR A 232 11.28 6.42 57.90
C THR A 232 11.66 5.52 56.73
N ALA A 233 10.67 4.93 56.05
CA ALA A 233 10.86 4.36 54.72
C ALA A 233 10.46 5.39 53.68
N THR A 234 11.32 5.62 52.68
CA THR A 234 10.98 6.36 51.47
C THR A 234 10.85 5.37 50.31
N ILE A 235 9.69 5.36 49.66
CA ILE A 235 9.40 4.57 48.46
C ILE A 235 9.65 5.47 47.25
N MET A 236 10.45 4.99 46.30
CA MET A 236 10.67 5.63 45.00
C MET A 236 9.91 4.87 43.92
N ASP A 237 9.27 5.60 43.01
CA ASP A 237 8.53 5.05 41.86
C ASP A 237 9.39 4.06 41.05
N GLY A 238 8.73 2.99 40.59
CA GLY A 238 9.30 1.89 39.82
C GLY A 238 9.55 2.19 38.34
N THR A 239 9.00 3.29 37.80
CA THR A 239 9.13 3.66 36.38
C THR A 239 10.58 3.55 35.86
N VAL A 240 10.72 2.94 34.68
CA VAL A 240 11.96 2.93 33.92
C VAL A 240 11.96 4.14 33.01
N SER A 241 12.89 5.08 33.22
CA SER A 241 12.96 6.32 32.43
C SER A 241 14.28 6.41 31.67
N GLY A 242 14.20 6.77 30.39
CA GLY A 242 15.32 7.14 29.53
C GLY A 242 15.78 8.58 29.75
N THR A 243 16.36 9.16 28.71
CA THR A 243 16.98 10.48 28.64
C THR A 243 16.43 11.26 27.45
N ASN A 244 17.04 12.40 27.08
CA ASN A 244 16.66 13.11 25.85
C ASN A 244 17.55 12.69 24.65
N ALA A 245 18.11 11.48 24.67
CA ALA A 245 18.95 10.90 23.64
C ALA A 245 18.47 9.48 23.34
N ASP A 246 18.85 8.94 22.18
CA ASP A 246 18.48 7.60 21.76
C ASP A 246 18.86 6.54 22.82
N ASP A 247 17.85 5.92 23.42
CA ASP A 247 17.96 4.94 24.48
C ASP A 247 17.52 3.54 24.03
N ILE A 248 18.06 2.51 24.69
CA ILE A 248 17.55 1.14 24.60
C ILE A 248 17.02 0.77 25.97
N LEU A 249 15.70 0.68 26.08
CA LEU A 249 15.01 0.45 27.34
C LEU A 249 14.41 -0.96 27.36
N HIS A 250 14.54 -1.60 28.50
CA HIS A 250 14.10 -2.97 28.72
C HIS A 250 13.22 -3.05 29.96
N GLY A 251 12.01 -3.57 29.78
CA GLY A 251 11.13 -4.04 30.83
C GLY A 251 11.56 -5.41 31.35
N THR A 252 10.61 -6.08 31.98
CA THR A 252 10.77 -7.34 32.70
C THR A 252 9.73 -8.34 32.23
N SER A 253 9.52 -9.43 32.98
CA SER A 253 8.42 -10.37 32.70
C SER A 253 7.15 -10.06 33.49
N PHE A 254 7.07 -8.87 34.08
CA PHE A 254 5.96 -8.37 34.86
C PHE A 254 5.43 -7.11 34.21
N ALA A 255 4.30 -6.58 34.71
CA ALA A 255 3.83 -5.30 34.26
C ALA A 255 4.86 -4.21 34.56
N ASP A 256 5.24 -3.45 33.53
CA ASP A 256 6.22 -2.37 33.60
C ASP A 256 5.64 -1.05 33.11
N ARG A 257 6.16 0.07 33.63
CA ARG A 257 5.99 1.40 33.06
C ARG A 257 7.34 1.92 32.57
N ILE A 258 7.42 2.23 31.28
CA ILE A 258 8.65 2.68 30.63
C ILE A 258 8.40 4.00 29.89
N GLU A 259 9.29 4.97 30.09
CA GLU A 259 9.25 6.30 29.45
C GLU A 259 10.59 6.59 28.76
N GLY A 260 10.60 6.70 27.43
CA GLY A 260 11.79 7.07 26.63
C GLY A 260 12.21 8.52 26.83
N LEU A 261 11.23 9.43 26.84
CA LEU A 261 11.34 10.90 26.93
C LEU A 261 11.68 11.54 25.58
N GLY A 262 12.92 11.50 25.12
CA GLY A 262 13.22 12.01 23.79
C GLY A 262 14.48 11.43 23.20
N GLY A 263 14.63 11.52 21.88
CA GLY A 263 15.55 10.65 21.14
C GLY A 263 14.75 9.62 20.34
N ASN A 264 15.43 8.81 19.55
CA ASN A 264 14.82 7.68 18.85
C ASN A 264 15.06 6.42 19.67
N ASP A 265 14.08 6.04 20.46
CA ASP A 265 14.21 5.03 21.50
C ASP A 265 13.77 3.65 21.02
N LEU A 266 14.41 2.61 21.54
CA LEU A 266 14.02 1.22 21.33
C LEU A 266 13.56 0.62 22.66
N ILE A 267 12.26 0.38 22.78
CA ILE A 267 11.62 0.00 24.04
C ILE A 267 11.05 -1.42 23.93
N TYR A 268 11.51 -2.30 24.84
CA TYR A 268 11.03 -3.68 24.97
C TYR A 268 10.20 -3.85 26.25
N GLY A 269 8.90 -4.13 26.15
CA GLY A 269 8.07 -4.52 27.31
C GLY A 269 8.32 -5.96 27.77
N TYR A 270 8.48 -6.87 26.80
CA TYR A 270 8.64 -8.32 26.95
C TYR A 270 7.37 -9.06 27.35
N ALA A 271 7.05 -9.20 28.64
CA ALA A 271 5.85 -9.90 29.07
C ALA A 271 5.26 -9.17 30.26
N GLY A 272 3.95 -8.98 30.30
CA GLY A 272 3.37 -8.09 31.30
C GLY A 272 2.09 -7.48 30.76
N ASN A 273 1.54 -6.51 31.49
CA ASN A 273 0.59 -5.58 30.89
C ASN A 273 1.24 -4.22 31.05
N ASP A 274 2.04 -3.85 30.06
CA ASP A 274 3.00 -2.77 30.17
C ASP A 274 2.41 -1.45 29.70
N ILE A 275 2.99 -0.35 30.14
CA ILE A 275 2.75 0.99 29.60
C ILE A 275 4.07 1.50 29.04
N LEU A 276 4.20 1.51 27.72
CA LEU A 276 5.40 1.95 27.01
C LEU A 276 5.12 3.33 26.39
N SER A 277 5.91 4.33 26.75
CA SER A 277 5.87 5.68 26.17
C SER A 277 7.20 6.01 25.50
N GLY A 278 7.20 6.28 24.20
CA GLY A 278 8.38 6.72 23.45
C GLY A 278 8.78 8.14 23.84
N GLY A 279 7.93 9.12 23.51
CA GLY A 279 8.13 10.52 23.84
C GLY A 279 8.33 11.35 22.58
N ALA A 280 9.50 11.95 22.40
CA ALA A 280 9.81 12.77 21.23
C ALA A 280 10.95 12.18 20.41
N GLY A 281 10.69 11.84 19.16
CA GLY A 281 11.60 11.20 18.22
C GLY A 281 10.90 10.01 17.57
N ASN A 282 11.62 9.28 16.73
CA ASN A 282 11.07 8.16 15.98
C ASN A 282 11.35 6.86 16.76
N ASP A 283 10.40 6.46 17.59
CA ASP A 283 10.58 5.40 18.57
C ASP A 283 10.12 4.03 18.03
N THR A 284 10.70 2.95 18.55
CA THR A 284 10.26 1.58 18.29
C THR A 284 9.77 0.94 19.58
N LEU A 285 8.47 0.69 19.67
CA LEU A 285 7.79 0.13 20.84
C LEU A 285 7.41 -1.32 20.57
N ILE A 286 7.96 -2.23 21.37
CA ILE A 286 7.74 -3.68 21.27
C ILE A 286 7.04 -4.12 22.57
N GLY A 287 5.71 -4.22 22.54
CA GLY A 287 4.90 -4.62 23.71
C GLY A 287 5.33 -6.00 24.22
N GLY A 288 5.21 -6.99 23.36
CA GLY A 288 5.60 -8.35 23.68
C GLY A 288 4.37 -9.19 23.97
N ALA A 289 4.31 -9.82 25.14
CA ALA A 289 3.21 -10.71 25.53
C ALA A 289 2.37 -10.10 26.64
N GLY A 290 1.06 -10.05 26.41
CA GLY A 290 0.08 -9.55 27.37
C GLY A 290 -0.62 -8.33 26.82
N ARG A 291 -1.31 -7.57 27.68
CA ARG A 291 -2.14 -6.45 27.22
C ARG A 291 -1.43 -5.14 27.46
N ASP A 292 -0.60 -4.74 26.51
CA ASP A 292 0.24 -3.56 26.64
C ASP A 292 -0.46 -2.30 26.11
N THR A 293 -0.09 -1.14 26.67
CA THR A 293 -0.48 0.18 26.18
C THR A 293 0.75 0.85 25.58
N LEU A 294 0.73 1.09 24.28
CA LEU A 294 1.85 1.67 23.55
C LEU A 294 1.51 3.10 23.13
N ILE A 295 2.38 4.04 23.48
CA ILE A 295 2.24 5.47 23.26
C ILE A 295 3.54 5.97 22.60
N GLY A 296 3.53 6.20 21.30
CA GLY A 296 4.68 6.64 20.52
C GLY A 296 5.06 8.06 20.90
N GLY A 297 4.19 9.02 20.57
CA GLY A 297 4.34 10.40 21.01
C GLY A 297 4.47 11.33 19.81
N ALA A 298 5.60 12.02 19.68
CA ALA A 298 5.88 12.91 18.56
C ALA A 298 7.06 12.38 17.75
N GLY A 299 6.90 12.22 16.45
CA GLY A 299 7.85 11.57 15.55
C GLY A 299 7.16 10.45 14.78
N ASP A 300 7.89 9.80 13.87
CA ASP A 300 7.37 8.68 13.09
C ASP A 300 7.69 7.37 13.82
N ASP A 301 6.72 6.82 14.55
CA ASP A 301 6.91 5.71 15.47
C ASP A 301 6.58 4.33 14.86
N LEU A 302 7.20 3.27 15.38
CA LEU A 302 6.97 1.88 15.00
C LEU A 302 6.46 1.06 16.19
N TYR A 303 5.26 0.50 16.04
CA TYR A 303 4.64 -0.41 17.00
C TYR A 303 4.70 -1.86 16.52
N ILE A 304 5.37 -2.73 17.28
CA ILE A 304 5.36 -4.17 17.04
C ILE A 304 4.46 -4.83 18.07
N ILE A 305 3.28 -5.28 17.62
CA ILE A 305 2.18 -5.64 18.51
C ILE A 305 1.74 -7.10 18.45
N ASP A 306 1.11 -7.54 19.54
CA ASP A 306 0.24 -8.71 19.60
C ASP A 306 -1.26 -8.32 19.58
N ARG A 307 -2.16 -9.30 19.70
CA ARG A 307 -3.62 -9.11 19.55
C ARG A 307 -4.28 -8.36 20.71
N GLN A 308 -3.64 -8.29 21.87
CA GLN A 308 -4.21 -7.72 23.08
C GLN A 308 -3.82 -6.25 23.23
N ASP A 309 -2.71 -5.83 22.63
CA ASP A 309 -2.18 -4.48 22.73
C ASP A 309 -3.16 -3.38 22.32
N VAL A 310 -3.01 -2.25 23.00
CA VAL A 310 -3.75 -1.01 22.76
C VAL A 310 -2.76 0.07 22.35
N ILE A 311 -2.99 0.64 21.17
CA ILE A 311 -2.24 1.80 20.69
C ILE A 311 -2.98 3.07 21.08
N GLN A 312 -2.26 4.03 21.62
CA GLN A 312 -2.78 5.36 21.90
C GLN A 312 -1.96 6.40 21.14
N GLU A 313 -2.58 6.96 20.11
CA GLU A 313 -1.99 8.01 19.29
C GLU A 313 -2.65 9.37 19.48
N THR A 314 -1.90 10.42 19.16
CA THR A 314 -2.40 11.80 19.20
C THR A 314 -2.34 12.47 17.82
N ALA A 315 -3.21 13.45 17.59
CA ALA A 315 -3.20 14.18 16.33
C ALA A 315 -1.88 14.95 16.16
N ASN A 316 -1.23 14.79 15.00
CA ASN A 316 0.08 15.34 14.67
C ASN A 316 1.25 14.72 15.47
N GLY A 317 1.15 13.43 15.83
CA GLY A 317 2.24 12.63 16.39
C GLY A 317 3.37 12.44 15.36
N GLY A 318 3.05 11.85 14.22
CA GLY A 318 3.89 11.84 13.03
C GLY A 318 3.24 11.00 11.95
N THR A 319 4.03 10.19 11.25
CA THR A 319 3.56 9.13 10.35
C THR A 319 3.87 7.77 10.96
N ASP A 320 2.88 7.18 11.61
CA ASP A 320 3.11 6.08 12.54
C ASP A 320 2.79 4.73 11.90
N THR A 321 3.56 3.70 12.29
CA THR A 321 3.55 2.39 11.66
C THR A 321 3.20 1.27 12.63
N ILE A 322 2.18 0.49 12.29
CA ILE A 322 1.86 -0.77 12.97
C ILE A 322 2.48 -1.95 12.22
N GLN A 323 3.20 -2.82 12.93
CA GLN A 323 3.61 -4.13 12.45
C GLN A 323 2.85 -5.24 13.20
N ALA A 324 2.06 -6.02 12.48
CA ALA A 324 1.24 -7.09 13.06
C ALA A 324 1.40 -8.41 12.28
N ASN A 325 1.35 -9.55 12.98
CA ASN A 325 1.30 -10.89 12.36
C ASN A 325 -0.12 -11.48 12.31
N PHE A 326 -1.13 -10.61 12.43
CA PHE A 326 -2.55 -10.93 12.43
C PHE A 326 -3.35 -9.82 11.74
N SER A 327 -4.62 -10.09 11.41
CA SER A 327 -5.48 -9.09 10.77
C SER A 327 -5.72 -7.88 11.69
N TYR A 328 -5.48 -6.68 11.17
CA TYR A 328 -5.52 -5.44 11.94
C TYR A 328 -6.28 -4.34 11.21
N ARG A 329 -6.87 -3.42 11.99
CA ARG A 329 -7.51 -2.19 11.50
C ARG A 329 -6.84 -1.01 12.18
N LEU A 330 -6.32 -0.07 11.39
CA LEU A 330 -5.73 1.16 11.90
C LEU A 330 -6.77 1.97 12.67
N GLY A 331 -6.39 2.39 13.88
CA GLY A 331 -7.12 3.38 14.68
C GLY A 331 -6.99 4.78 14.08
N ALA A 332 -7.51 5.80 14.77
CA ALA A 332 -7.28 7.18 14.36
C ALA A 332 -5.79 7.54 14.48
N HIS A 333 -5.32 8.45 13.61
CA HIS A 333 -3.95 8.99 13.64
C HIS A 333 -2.84 7.96 13.38
N LEU A 334 -3.18 6.82 12.79
CA LEU A 334 -2.21 5.83 12.33
C LEU A 334 -2.27 5.77 10.80
N GLU A 335 -1.11 5.87 10.14
CA GLU A 335 -1.02 5.96 8.69
C GLU A 335 -0.60 4.63 8.07
N ASN A 336 0.32 3.89 8.69
CA ASN A 336 0.96 2.75 8.06
C ASN A 336 0.65 1.41 8.77
N LEU A 337 0.43 0.35 7.99
CA LEU A 337 0.28 -1.01 8.46
C LEU A 337 1.14 -1.97 7.65
N THR A 338 1.99 -2.75 8.32
CA THR A 338 2.73 -3.87 7.72
C THR A 338 2.25 -5.19 8.32
N LEU A 339 1.69 -6.06 7.48
CA LEU A 339 1.33 -7.43 7.84
C LEU A 339 2.55 -8.34 7.66
N THR A 340 2.88 -9.12 8.68
CA THR A 340 4.03 -10.04 8.67
C THR A 340 3.58 -11.50 8.69
N GLY A 341 4.54 -12.42 8.56
CA GLY A 341 4.27 -13.86 8.44
C GLY A 341 3.74 -14.26 7.06
N ASN A 342 3.15 -15.45 6.96
CA ASN A 342 2.69 -16.02 5.68
C ASN A 342 1.19 -16.38 5.73
N GLY A 343 0.45 -15.83 6.70
CA GLY A 343 -0.97 -16.11 6.87
C GLY A 343 -1.83 -15.28 5.91
N ASN A 344 -3.03 -15.77 5.61
CA ASN A 344 -4.05 -15.02 4.89
C ASN A 344 -4.65 -13.96 5.83
N LEU A 345 -4.13 -12.74 5.79
CA LEU A 345 -4.46 -11.70 6.76
C LEU A 345 -5.31 -10.59 6.13
N SER A 346 -5.86 -9.71 6.95
CA SER A 346 -6.59 -8.54 6.48
C SER A 346 -6.05 -7.27 7.12
N GLY A 347 -5.83 -6.25 6.30
CA GLY A 347 -5.49 -4.90 6.74
C GLY A 347 -6.64 -3.96 6.43
N THR A 348 -6.95 -3.03 7.32
CA THR A 348 -7.89 -1.97 7.00
C THR A 348 -7.40 -0.62 7.52
N GLY A 349 -7.40 0.38 6.66
CA GLY A 349 -7.09 1.76 6.99
C GLY A 349 -8.25 2.50 7.66
N ASN A 350 -8.13 3.82 7.65
CA ASN A 350 -9.02 4.80 8.27
C ASN A 350 -9.40 5.91 7.26
N GLU A 351 -9.55 7.15 7.72
CA GLU A 351 -9.91 8.30 6.87
C GLU A 351 -8.69 9.10 6.36
N LEU A 352 -7.48 8.66 6.70
CA LEU A 352 -6.22 9.28 6.33
C LEU A 352 -5.63 8.59 5.09
N ASN A 353 -4.59 9.18 4.52
CA ASN A 353 -3.80 8.53 3.47
C ASN A 353 -2.98 7.39 4.09
N ASN A 354 -3.41 6.16 3.92
CA ASN A 354 -2.77 5.00 4.55
C ASN A 354 -1.79 4.28 3.62
N VAL A 355 -0.69 3.74 4.18
CA VAL A 355 0.17 2.77 3.49
C VAL A 355 0.00 1.39 4.12
N ILE A 356 -0.60 0.45 3.39
CA ILE A 356 -0.86 -0.90 3.88
C ILE A 356 -0.09 -1.91 3.04
N VAL A 357 0.84 -2.62 3.68
CA VAL A 357 1.67 -3.66 3.07
C VAL A 357 1.23 -5.02 3.59
N GLY A 358 0.81 -5.87 2.66
CA GLY A 358 0.49 -7.27 2.87
C GLY A 358 1.72 -8.17 2.99
N ASN A 359 1.47 -9.46 3.08
CA ASN A 359 2.48 -10.50 3.20
C ASN A 359 2.43 -11.48 2.01
N SER A 360 3.03 -12.67 2.13
CA SER A 360 3.06 -13.66 1.04
C SER A 360 1.82 -14.56 0.95
N GLY A 361 0.79 -14.31 1.77
CA GLY A 361 -0.46 -15.08 1.78
C GLY A 361 -1.60 -14.28 1.15
N ASN A 362 -2.76 -14.90 0.95
CA ASN A 362 -3.91 -14.25 0.33
C ASN A 362 -4.51 -13.18 1.27
N ASN A 363 -4.18 -11.92 1.01
CA ASN A 363 -4.48 -10.78 1.85
C ASN A 363 -5.75 -10.07 1.39
N ARG A 364 -6.46 -9.47 2.35
CA ARG A 364 -7.57 -8.54 2.06
C ARG A 364 -7.26 -7.17 2.64
N LEU A 365 -6.92 -6.22 1.78
CA LEU A 365 -6.53 -4.87 2.15
C LEU A 365 -7.63 -3.88 1.75
N VAL A 366 -7.97 -2.97 2.65
CA VAL A 366 -8.95 -1.92 2.41
C VAL A 366 -8.34 -0.60 2.87
N GLY A 367 -8.21 0.38 1.99
CA GLY A 367 -7.70 1.72 2.29
C GLY A 367 -8.69 2.49 3.14
N GLY A 368 -9.81 2.91 2.53
CA GLY A 368 -10.87 3.64 3.22
C GLY A 368 -11.18 4.94 2.51
N ALA A 369 -10.94 6.05 3.18
CA ALA A 369 -10.95 7.36 2.54
C ALA A 369 -9.56 7.97 2.66
N GLY A 370 -9.21 8.88 1.77
CA GLY A 370 -7.83 9.36 1.64
C GLY A 370 -7.17 8.77 0.39
N ASN A 371 -5.97 9.22 0.08
CA ASN A 371 -5.17 8.69 -1.02
C ASN A 371 -4.29 7.57 -0.47
N ASP A 372 -4.75 6.34 -0.61
CA ASP A 372 -4.15 5.16 0.00
C ASP A 372 -3.11 4.50 -0.92
N THR A 373 -2.12 3.82 -0.33
CA THR A 373 -1.20 2.92 -1.03
C THR A 373 -1.32 1.52 -0.45
N LEU A 374 -1.82 0.57 -1.25
CA LEU A 374 -2.02 -0.82 -0.85
C LEU A 374 -1.10 -1.73 -1.66
N ARG A 375 -0.35 -2.62 -1.00
CA ARG A 375 0.50 -3.61 -1.64
C ARG A 375 0.15 -5.00 -1.15
N GLY A 376 -0.38 -5.87 -2.02
CA GLY A 376 -0.77 -7.24 -1.71
C GLY A 376 0.43 -8.13 -1.38
N GLY A 377 1.39 -8.16 -2.31
CA GLY A 377 2.65 -8.88 -2.15
C GLY A 377 2.64 -10.16 -2.98
N GLY A 378 2.46 -11.30 -2.33
CA GLY A 378 2.30 -12.57 -3.04
C GLY A 378 1.07 -13.31 -2.54
N GLY A 379 0.53 -14.23 -3.34
CA GLY A 379 -0.75 -14.85 -3.06
C GLY A 379 -1.86 -14.17 -3.85
N ASN A 380 -3.08 -14.69 -3.74
CA ASN A 380 -4.24 -14.13 -4.45
C ASN A 380 -4.93 -13.10 -3.56
N ASP A 381 -4.66 -11.84 -3.80
CA ASP A 381 -5.02 -10.73 -2.92
C ASP A 381 -6.31 -10.05 -3.35
N THR A 382 -6.94 -9.37 -2.39
CA THR A 382 -8.07 -8.46 -2.64
C THR A 382 -7.74 -7.10 -2.06
N LEU A 383 -7.64 -6.10 -2.92
CA LEU A 383 -7.35 -4.72 -2.55
C LEU A 383 -8.54 -3.83 -2.91
N THR A 384 -8.96 -2.96 -2.00
CA THR A 384 -9.95 -1.91 -2.26
C THR A 384 -9.43 -0.58 -1.74
N GLY A 385 -9.26 0.40 -2.64
CA GLY A 385 -8.81 1.76 -2.32
C GLY A 385 -9.88 2.50 -1.51
N GLY A 386 -10.93 2.93 -2.18
CA GLY A 386 -12.08 3.58 -1.56
C GLY A 386 -12.30 4.99 -2.09
N ALA A 387 -12.29 6.00 -1.24
CA ALA A 387 -12.50 7.37 -1.69
C ALA A 387 -11.18 8.14 -1.67
N GLY A 388 -10.72 8.60 -2.83
CA GLY A 388 -9.44 9.29 -2.97
C GLY A 388 -8.70 8.77 -4.20
N ASN A 389 -7.51 9.31 -4.46
CA ASN A 389 -6.69 8.83 -5.56
C ASN A 389 -5.73 7.78 -5.02
N ASP A 390 -6.09 6.51 -5.19
CA ASP A 390 -5.43 5.39 -4.56
C ASP A 390 -4.41 4.71 -5.47
N ARG A 391 -3.41 4.07 -4.86
CA ARG A 391 -2.44 3.21 -5.55
C ARG A 391 -2.54 1.79 -5.02
N LEU A 392 -2.93 0.86 -5.87
CA LEU A 392 -3.07 -0.56 -5.56
C LEU A 392 -2.06 -1.38 -6.37
N GLU A 393 -1.29 -2.22 -5.69
CA GLU A 393 -0.34 -3.16 -6.29
C GLU A 393 -0.68 -4.58 -5.82
N GLY A 394 -1.15 -5.45 -6.71
CA GLY A 394 -1.45 -6.86 -6.42
C GLY A 394 -0.18 -7.64 -6.11
N GLY A 395 0.70 -7.75 -7.11
CA GLY A 395 1.99 -8.39 -6.98
C GLY A 395 2.02 -9.71 -7.73
N ALA A 396 2.24 -10.83 -7.03
CA ALA A 396 2.26 -12.15 -7.64
C ALA A 396 1.08 -12.98 -7.17
N GLY A 397 0.23 -13.43 -8.09
CA GLY A 397 -0.97 -14.21 -7.79
C GLY A 397 -2.13 -13.80 -8.68
N HIS A 398 -3.31 -14.35 -8.43
CA HIS A 398 -4.55 -13.92 -9.10
C HIS A 398 -5.25 -12.89 -8.23
N ASP A 399 -4.99 -11.62 -8.49
CA ASP A 399 -5.36 -10.52 -7.64
C ASP A 399 -6.64 -9.83 -8.09
N ARG A 400 -7.36 -9.25 -7.12
CA ARG A 400 -8.54 -8.44 -7.39
C ARG A 400 -8.42 -7.06 -6.77
N LEU A 401 -8.29 -6.05 -7.62
CA LEU A 401 -8.09 -4.66 -7.25
C LEU A 401 -9.34 -3.84 -7.62
N ALA A 402 -9.77 -2.98 -6.70
CA ALA A 402 -10.86 -2.03 -6.95
C ALA A 402 -10.46 -0.64 -6.44
N GLY A 403 -10.33 0.33 -7.34
CA GLY A 403 -10.00 1.72 -7.04
C GLY A 403 -11.12 2.41 -6.28
N LYS A 404 -12.33 2.36 -6.87
CA LYS A 404 -13.59 2.96 -6.41
C LYS A 404 -13.76 4.40 -6.89
N ALA A 405 -13.58 5.40 -6.05
CA ALA A 405 -13.89 6.78 -6.39
C ALA A 405 -12.65 7.65 -6.28
N GLY A 406 -12.24 8.25 -7.39
CA GLY A 406 -11.04 9.05 -7.52
C GLY A 406 -10.22 8.57 -8.71
N ASN A 407 -9.10 9.24 -8.98
CA ASN A 407 -8.21 8.85 -10.08
C ASN A 407 -7.18 7.86 -9.56
N ASP A 408 -7.43 6.59 -9.77
CA ASP A 408 -6.70 5.50 -9.15
C ASP A 408 -5.62 4.92 -10.06
N THR A 409 -4.60 4.29 -9.46
CA THR A 409 -3.59 3.51 -10.16
C THR A 409 -3.62 2.07 -9.66
N LEU A 410 -4.00 1.14 -10.54
CA LEU A 410 -4.12 -0.28 -10.25
C LEU A 410 -3.08 -1.06 -11.07
N LEU A 411 -2.23 -1.82 -10.39
CA LEU A 411 -1.22 -2.69 -10.99
C LEU A 411 -1.47 -4.13 -10.55
N GLY A 412 -1.86 -5.01 -11.48
CA GLY A 412 -2.09 -6.44 -11.22
C GLY A 412 -0.78 -7.14 -10.89
N GLY A 413 0.13 -7.18 -11.87
CA GLY A 413 1.46 -7.74 -11.71
C GLY A 413 1.59 -9.04 -12.47
N GLY A 414 1.72 -10.16 -11.76
CA GLY A 414 1.84 -11.47 -12.39
C GLY A 414 0.72 -12.41 -11.95
N GLY A 415 0.00 -12.95 -12.92
CA GLY A 415 -1.15 -13.83 -12.77
C GLY A 415 -2.34 -13.28 -13.56
N HIS A 416 -3.45 -14.02 -13.57
CA HIS A 416 -4.72 -13.57 -14.15
C HIS A 416 -5.46 -12.67 -13.15
N ASP A 417 -5.42 -11.37 -13.38
CA ASP A 417 -5.88 -10.36 -12.45
C ASP A 417 -7.23 -9.75 -12.85
N THR A 418 -7.93 -9.16 -11.88
CA THR A 418 -9.15 -8.37 -12.10
C THR A 418 -9.00 -6.99 -11.51
N LEU A 419 -8.99 -5.97 -12.37
CA LEU A 419 -8.81 -4.57 -12.01
C LEU A 419 -10.08 -3.77 -12.35
N LEU A 420 -10.61 -3.06 -11.36
CA LEU A 420 -11.81 -2.22 -11.49
C LEU A 420 -11.47 -0.78 -11.06
N GLY A 421 -11.44 0.17 -11.99
CA GLY A 421 -11.27 1.60 -11.69
C GLY A 421 -12.52 2.18 -11.00
N GLU A 422 -13.67 1.96 -11.65
CA GLU A 422 -15.01 2.44 -11.29
C GLU A 422 -15.26 3.91 -11.63
N GLY A 423 -14.81 4.87 -10.83
CA GLY A 423 -15.14 6.27 -11.07
C GLY A 423 -13.96 7.20 -10.89
N GLY A 424 -13.60 7.91 -11.96
CA GLY A 424 -12.42 8.77 -12.02
C GLY A 424 -11.68 8.53 -13.33
N ASN A 425 -10.55 9.21 -13.54
CA ASN A 425 -9.67 8.93 -14.66
C ASN A 425 -8.57 7.99 -14.17
N ASP A 426 -8.73 6.70 -14.42
CA ASP A 426 -7.93 5.65 -13.80
C ASP A 426 -6.80 5.16 -14.71
N LEU A 427 -5.75 4.63 -14.08
CA LEU A 427 -4.66 3.93 -14.74
C LEU A 427 -4.65 2.46 -14.30
N LEU A 428 -4.99 1.55 -15.20
CA LEU A 428 -5.02 0.11 -14.95
C LEU A 428 -3.96 -0.59 -15.80
N ARG A 429 -3.17 -1.47 -15.18
CA ARG A 429 -2.21 -2.34 -15.87
C ARG A 429 -2.30 -3.77 -15.36
N GLY A 430 -2.67 -4.71 -16.23
CA GLY A 430 -2.80 -6.14 -15.93
C GLY A 430 -1.43 -6.76 -15.64
N GLY A 431 -0.57 -6.81 -16.66
CA GLY A 431 0.80 -7.30 -16.53
C GLY A 431 0.97 -8.64 -17.24
N ALA A 432 1.41 -9.68 -16.53
CA ALA A 432 1.56 -11.00 -17.12
C ALA A 432 0.37 -11.87 -16.74
N GLY A 433 -0.48 -12.25 -17.69
CA GLY A 433 -1.76 -12.79 -17.28
C GLY A 433 -2.70 -13.10 -18.41
N ASN A 434 -3.99 -13.03 -18.10
CA ASN A 434 -5.14 -13.03 -19.00
C ASN A 434 -6.13 -12.24 -18.16
N ASP A 435 -6.03 -10.93 -18.26
CA ASP A 435 -6.49 -10.02 -17.23
C ASP A 435 -7.83 -9.42 -17.62
N LEU A 436 -8.61 -9.06 -16.61
CA LEU A 436 -9.86 -8.34 -16.77
C LEU A 436 -9.72 -6.93 -16.22
N LEU A 437 -9.71 -5.94 -17.10
CA LEU A 437 -9.60 -4.53 -16.76
C LEU A 437 -10.90 -3.80 -17.10
N ARG A 438 -11.44 -3.03 -16.16
CA ARG A 438 -12.63 -2.19 -16.35
C ARG A 438 -12.35 -0.78 -15.82
N GLY A 439 -12.32 0.22 -16.70
CA GLY A 439 -12.14 1.63 -16.36
C GLY A 439 -13.33 2.17 -15.59
N GLY A 440 -14.49 2.25 -16.23
CA GLY A 440 -15.75 2.65 -15.62
C GLY A 440 -16.21 4.00 -16.12
N ALA A 441 -16.16 5.04 -15.30
CA ALA A 441 -16.58 6.38 -15.66
C ALA A 441 -15.43 7.36 -15.53
N GLY A 442 -15.07 8.02 -16.63
CA GLY A 442 -13.94 8.95 -16.72
C GLY A 442 -13.11 8.62 -17.96
N ASN A 443 -12.00 9.33 -18.18
CA ASN A 443 -11.11 9.06 -19.29
C ASN A 443 -9.97 8.15 -18.80
N ASP A 444 -10.11 6.85 -19.02
CA ASP A 444 -9.27 5.83 -18.42
C ASP A 444 -8.13 5.39 -19.33
N ARG A 445 -7.08 4.83 -18.73
CA ARG A 445 -5.93 4.23 -19.44
C ARG A 445 -5.75 2.79 -18.99
N LEU A 446 -6.01 1.85 -19.88
CA LEU A 446 -5.97 0.41 -19.61
C LEU A 446 -4.87 -0.25 -20.45
N PHE A 447 -4.04 -1.08 -19.81
CA PHE A 447 -2.97 -1.86 -20.44
C PHE A 447 -3.10 -3.33 -20.05
N GLY A 448 -3.35 -4.22 -21.01
CA GLY A 448 -3.35 -5.67 -20.80
C GLY A 448 -1.93 -6.21 -20.57
N ASP A 449 -1.00 -5.77 -21.42
CA ASP A 449 0.40 -6.20 -21.51
C ASP A 449 0.57 -7.59 -22.15
N ALA A 450 0.74 -8.67 -21.39
CA ALA A 450 1.01 -10.00 -21.93
C ALA A 450 -0.08 -10.97 -21.49
N GLY A 451 -0.79 -11.56 -22.43
CA GLY A 451 -1.98 -12.33 -22.09
C GLY A 451 -3.03 -12.22 -23.18
N ASN A 452 -4.07 -13.05 -23.09
CA ASN A 452 -5.32 -12.78 -23.79
C ASN A 452 -6.20 -11.99 -22.83
N ASP A 453 -6.17 -10.67 -22.95
CA ASP A 453 -6.75 -9.75 -21.99
C ASP A 453 -8.13 -9.25 -22.42
N THR A 454 -8.93 -8.83 -21.45
CA THR A 454 -10.24 -8.21 -21.68
C THR A 454 -10.27 -6.83 -21.03
N LEU A 455 -10.36 -5.79 -21.86
CA LEU A 455 -10.34 -4.39 -21.46
C LEU A 455 -11.68 -3.74 -21.81
N GLU A 456 -12.27 -3.03 -20.85
CA GLU A 456 -13.51 -2.25 -21.03
C GLU A 456 -13.30 -0.83 -20.50
N GLY A 457 -13.35 0.18 -21.37
CA GLY A 457 -13.19 1.59 -21.03
C GLY A 457 -14.37 2.10 -20.22
N GLY A 458 -15.57 2.08 -20.82
CA GLY A 458 -16.81 2.47 -20.16
C GLY A 458 -17.35 3.78 -20.71
N ASN A 459 -17.53 4.80 -19.86
CA ASN A 459 -17.95 6.12 -20.32
C ASN A 459 -16.78 7.10 -20.19
N GLY A 460 -16.46 7.82 -21.26
CA GLY A 460 -15.38 8.79 -21.33
C GLY A 460 -14.56 8.56 -22.60
N ASN A 461 -13.50 9.34 -22.79
CA ASN A 461 -12.58 9.13 -23.91
C ASN A 461 -11.41 8.27 -23.42
N ASP A 462 -11.51 6.96 -23.64
CA ASP A 462 -10.62 5.98 -23.03
C ASP A 462 -9.45 5.59 -23.95
N GLN A 463 -8.36 5.13 -23.35
CA GLN A 463 -7.20 4.58 -24.04
C GLN A 463 -6.97 3.13 -23.59
N LEU A 464 -7.14 2.19 -24.52
CA LEU A 464 -6.99 0.76 -24.27
C LEU A 464 -5.86 0.20 -25.15
N GLU A 465 -4.94 -0.54 -24.54
CA GLU A 465 -3.86 -1.26 -25.21
C GLU A 465 -3.84 -2.72 -24.75
N GLY A 466 -4.12 -3.66 -25.66
CA GLY A 466 -4.11 -5.11 -25.38
C GLY A 466 -2.69 -5.61 -25.11
N GLY A 467 -1.84 -5.50 -26.12
CA GLY A 467 -0.43 -5.84 -26.01
C GLY A 467 -0.11 -7.11 -26.80
N ALA A 468 0.27 -8.19 -26.11
CA ALA A 468 0.63 -9.45 -26.75
C ALA A 468 -0.35 -10.56 -26.36
N GLY A 469 -1.04 -11.11 -27.34
CA GLY A 469 -2.05 -12.16 -27.19
C GLY A 469 -3.28 -11.81 -28.00
N ASN A 470 -4.35 -12.60 -27.86
CA ASN A 470 -5.60 -12.35 -28.56
C ASN A 470 -6.53 -11.59 -27.62
N ASP A 471 -6.59 -10.28 -27.79
CA ASP A 471 -7.20 -9.37 -26.82
C ASP A 471 -8.63 -8.96 -27.21
N ALA A 472 -9.41 -8.62 -26.19
CA ALA A 472 -10.78 -8.14 -26.33
C ALA A 472 -10.90 -6.74 -25.75
N LEU A 473 -11.02 -5.73 -26.61
CA LEU A 473 -11.10 -4.32 -26.23
C LEU A 473 -12.50 -3.76 -26.55
N LEU A 474 -13.11 -3.09 -25.57
CA LEU A 474 -14.39 -2.38 -25.71
C LEU A 474 -14.22 -0.94 -25.19
N GLY A 475 -14.31 0.06 -26.07
CA GLY A 475 -14.23 1.48 -25.71
C GLY A 475 -15.45 1.89 -24.86
N GLY A 476 -16.64 1.79 -25.46
CA GLY A 476 -17.90 2.09 -24.78
C GLY A 476 -18.50 3.36 -25.33
N GLY A 477 -18.57 4.42 -24.52
CA GLY A 477 -19.13 5.70 -24.93
C GLY A 477 -18.15 6.84 -24.75
N GLY A 478 -17.88 7.58 -25.82
CA GLY A 478 -16.90 8.67 -25.90
C GLY A 478 -16.03 8.47 -27.12
N ASN A 479 -14.98 9.28 -27.30
CA ASN A 479 -14.06 9.12 -28.43
C ASN A 479 -12.85 8.31 -27.96
N ASP A 480 -12.87 7.02 -28.21
CA ASP A 480 -11.93 6.07 -27.63
C ASP A 480 -10.74 5.81 -28.55
N THR A 481 -9.62 5.39 -27.97
CA THR A 481 -8.45 4.90 -28.71
C THR A 481 -8.12 3.48 -28.27
N LEU A 482 -8.24 2.54 -29.19
CA LEU A 482 -8.02 1.12 -28.96
C LEU A 482 -6.84 0.62 -29.81
N LEU A 483 -5.88 -0.05 -29.17
CA LEU A 483 -4.76 -0.73 -29.82
C LEU A 483 -4.77 -2.21 -29.42
N GLY A 484 -4.94 -3.11 -30.39
CA GLY A 484 -4.89 -4.55 -30.17
C GLY A 484 -3.47 -4.99 -29.83
N GLY A 485 -2.56 -4.84 -30.79
CA GLY A 485 -1.15 -5.15 -30.61
C GLY A 485 -0.75 -6.34 -31.47
N ALA A 486 -0.29 -7.41 -30.84
CA ALA A 486 0.13 -8.63 -31.54
C ALA A 486 -0.77 -9.80 -31.15
N GLY A 487 -1.41 -10.42 -32.13
CA GLY A 487 -2.36 -11.51 -31.96
C GLY A 487 -3.62 -11.22 -32.76
N ASN A 488 -4.62 -12.08 -32.65
CA ASN A 488 -5.90 -11.90 -33.35
C ASN A 488 -6.87 -11.21 -32.39
N ASP A 489 -6.99 -9.90 -32.53
CA ASP A 489 -7.66 -9.05 -31.57
C ASP A 489 -9.10 -8.72 -31.98
N ARG A 490 -9.93 -8.43 -30.98
CA ARG A 490 -11.31 -7.95 -31.18
C ARG A 490 -11.48 -6.58 -30.54
N LEU A 491 -11.65 -5.55 -31.36
CA LEU A 491 -11.81 -4.17 -30.94
C LEU A 491 -13.23 -3.67 -31.27
N VAL A 492 -13.88 -3.03 -30.31
CA VAL A 492 -15.18 -2.39 -30.48
C VAL A 492 -15.10 -0.97 -29.92
N GLY A 493 -15.25 0.05 -30.78
CA GLY A 493 -15.26 1.46 -30.37
C GLY A 493 -16.50 1.77 -29.53
N GLY A 494 -17.67 1.71 -30.16
CA GLY A 494 -18.95 1.92 -29.49
C GLY A 494 -19.62 3.19 -29.99
N ALA A 495 -19.82 4.17 -29.11
CA ALA A 495 -20.47 5.43 -29.48
C ALA A 495 -19.49 6.60 -29.34
N GLY A 496 -19.25 7.33 -30.42
CA GLY A 496 -18.30 8.44 -30.49
C GLY A 496 -17.42 8.30 -31.72
N ASN A 497 -16.42 9.18 -31.88
CA ASN A 497 -15.50 9.10 -33.02
C ASN A 497 -14.23 8.36 -32.57
N ASP A 498 -14.21 7.06 -32.82
CA ASP A 498 -13.24 6.16 -32.24
C ASP A 498 -12.04 5.94 -33.16
N ARG A 499 -10.90 5.59 -32.55
CA ARG A 499 -9.68 5.23 -33.26
C ARG A 499 -9.26 3.82 -32.87
N LEU A 500 -9.39 2.89 -33.80
CA LEU A 500 -9.05 1.48 -33.62
C LEU A 500 -7.84 1.10 -34.47
N ASN A 501 -6.92 0.33 -33.91
CA ASN A 501 -5.78 -0.25 -34.61
C ASN A 501 -5.58 -1.71 -34.16
N GLY A 502 -5.77 -2.67 -35.06
CA GLY A 502 -5.58 -4.10 -34.79
C GLY A 502 -4.12 -4.43 -34.51
N GLY A 503 -3.25 -4.13 -35.47
CA GLY A 503 -1.81 -4.28 -35.33
C GLY A 503 -1.28 -5.43 -36.16
N GLY A 504 -1.01 -6.58 -35.55
CA GLY A 504 -0.52 -7.74 -36.26
C GLY A 504 -1.26 -9.00 -35.86
N GLY A 505 -1.85 -9.69 -36.83
CA GLY A 505 -2.73 -10.84 -36.67
C GLY A 505 -4.01 -10.61 -37.47
N ASN A 506 -4.94 -11.54 -37.40
CA ASN A 506 -6.20 -11.41 -38.12
C ASN A 506 -7.24 -10.80 -37.18
N ASP A 507 -7.43 -9.49 -37.30
CA ASP A 507 -8.16 -8.69 -36.33
C ASP A 507 -9.61 -8.46 -36.73
N THR A 508 -10.47 -8.20 -35.75
CA THR A 508 -11.87 -7.79 -35.96
C THR A 508 -12.11 -6.44 -35.30
N LEU A 509 -12.39 -5.43 -36.10
CA LEU A 509 -12.61 -4.05 -35.67
C LEU A 509 -14.04 -3.61 -36.00
N MET A 510 -14.74 -3.07 -35.02
CA MET A 510 -16.07 -2.48 -35.17
C MET A 510 -16.07 -1.05 -34.61
N GLY A 511 -16.29 -0.04 -35.47
CA GLY A 511 -16.36 1.38 -35.07
C GLY A 511 -17.60 1.63 -34.22
N GLY A 512 -18.78 1.42 -34.80
CA GLY A 512 -20.05 1.56 -34.10
C GLY A 512 -20.80 2.78 -34.60
N GLY A 513 -20.96 3.80 -33.77
CA GLY A 513 -21.65 5.03 -34.15
C GLY A 513 -20.77 6.26 -33.96
N GLY A 514 -20.54 7.01 -35.02
CA GLY A 514 -19.72 8.23 -35.06
C GLY A 514 -18.84 8.21 -36.30
N ASN A 515 -17.84 9.09 -36.39
CA ASN A 515 -16.91 9.10 -37.52
C ASN A 515 -15.62 8.40 -37.12
N ASP A 516 -15.55 7.11 -37.40
CA ASP A 516 -14.52 6.24 -36.85
C ASP A 516 -13.30 6.14 -37.76
N THR A 517 -12.15 5.82 -37.17
CA THR A 517 -10.91 5.51 -37.88
C THR A 517 -10.45 4.11 -37.50
N LEU A 518 -10.47 3.19 -38.46
CA LEU A 518 -10.08 1.79 -38.27
C LEU A 518 -8.85 1.46 -39.12
N MET A 519 -7.89 0.76 -38.51
CA MET A 519 -6.69 0.25 -39.18
C MET A 519 -6.50 -1.23 -38.80
N GLY A 520 -6.54 -2.13 -39.78
CA GLY A 520 -6.32 -3.57 -39.55
C GLY A 520 -4.86 -3.85 -39.19
N GLY A 521 -3.96 -3.60 -40.14
CA GLY A 521 -2.52 -3.73 -39.93
C GLY A 521 -1.93 -4.82 -40.80
N ASN A 522 -1.31 -5.84 -40.20
CA ASN A 522 -0.87 -7.03 -40.93
C ASN A 522 -1.76 -8.21 -40.57
N GLY A 523 -2.20 -8.98 -41.56
CA GLY A 523 -3.08 -10.13 -41.39
C GLY A 523 -4.31 -9.98 -42.25
N ASP A 524 -5.17 -10.99 -42.26
CA ASP A 524 -6.44 -10.91 -42.97
C ASP A 524 -7.50 -10.34 -42.01
N ASP A 525 -7.81 -9.04 -42.15
CA ASP A 525 -8.59 -8.29 -41.17
C ASP A 525 -10.07 -8.11 -41.55
N LEU A 526 -10.93 -7.98 -40.54
CA LEU A 526 -12.35 -7.65 -40.69
C LEU A 526 -12.66 -6.30 -40.04
N LEU A 527 -13.00 -5.30 -40.85
CA LEU A 527 -13.31 -3.94 -40.41
C LEU A 527 -14.75 -3.57 -40.76
N ASN A 528 -15.47 -3.01 -39.80
CA ASN A 528 -16.81 -2.45 -39.99
C ASN A 528 -16.90 -1.06 -39.34
N GLY A 529 -17.15 -0.02 -40.14
CA GLY A 529 -17.30 1.36 -39.68
C GLY A 529 -18.57 1.53 -38.87
N GLY A 530 -19.72 1.27 -39.50
CA GLY A 530 -21.02 1.31 -38.85
C GLY A 530 -21.84 2.50 -39.31
N ALA A 531 -22.15 3.42 -38.42
CA ALA A 531 -22.92 4.61 -38.73
C ALA A 531 -22.05 5.87 -38.60
N GLY A 532 -22.00 6.68 -39.64
CA GLY A 532 -21.26 7.93 -39.67
C GLY A 532 -20.17 7.87 -40.73
N ARG A 533 -19.40 8.95 -40.88
CA ARG A 533 -18.40 9.06 -41.95
C ARG A 533 -17.09 8.42 -41.52
N ASP A 534 -16.88 7.19 -41.94
CA ASP A 534 -15.80 6.35 -41.45
C ASP A 534 -14.59 6.32 -42.37
N ARG A 535 -13.43 6.05 -41.78
CA ARG A 535 -12.18 5.80 -42.50
C ARG A 535 -11.58 4.46 -42.12
N LEU A 536 -11.61 3.53 -43.05
CA LEU A 536 -11.11 2.16 -42.88
C LEU A 536 -9.84 1.95 -43.71
N THR A 537 -8.85 1.27 -43.14
CA THR A 537 -7.63 0.84 -43.83
C THR A 537 -7.32 -0.60 -43.45
N GLY A 538 -7.36 -1.53 -44.41
CA GLY A 538 -7.05 -2.94 -44.19
C GLY A 538 -5.57 -3.11 -43.83
N GLY A 539 -4.69 -2.84 -44.79
CA GLY A 539 -3.25 -2.89 -44.58
C GLY A 539 -2.61 -3.96 -45.45
N ALA A 540 -1.99 -4.97 -44.86
CA ALA A 540 -1.36 -6.06 -45.58
C ALA A 540 -2.06 -7.38 -45.25
N GLY A 541 -2.60 -8.06 -46.26
CA GLY A 541 -3.41 -9.26 -46.12
C GLY A 541 -4.63 -9.18 -47.02
N ASN A 542 -5.52 -10.17 -46.95
CA ASN A 542 -6.77 -10.15 -47.70
C ASN A 542 -7.88 -9.65 -46.79
N ASP A 543 -8.16 -8.36 -46.86
CA ASP A 543 -8.98 -7.68 -45.87
C ASP A 543 -10.45 -7.60 -46.30
N THR A 544 -11.35 -7.56 -45.33
CA THR A 544 -12.78 -7.31 -45.54
C THR A 544 -13.21 -6.03 -44.84
N LEU A 545 -13.59 -5.02 -45.61
CA LEU A 545 -13.98 -3.70 -45.12
C LEU A 545 -15.45 -3.41 -45.46
N GLN A 546 -16.20 -2.94 -44.48
CA GLN A 546 -17.57 -2.45 -44.64
C GLN A 546 -17.69 -1.03 -44.05
N GLY A 547 -18.06 -0.05 -44.87
CA GLY A 547 -18.28 1.34 -44.45
C GLY A 547 -19.53 1.44 -43.58
N GLY A 548 -20.69 1.19 -44.20
CA GLY A 548 -21.96 1.15 -43.49
C GLY A 548 -22.93 2.21 -44.02
N GLY A 549 -23.19 3.25 -43.24
CA GLY A 549 -24.01 4.37 -43.67
C GLY A 549 -23.26 5.69 -43.56
N ASP A 550 -23.65 6.67 -44.38
CA ASP A 550 -22.95 7.93 -44.63
C ASP A 550 -21.74 7.76 -45.58
N ASN A 551 -20.98 8.84 -45.82
CA ASN A 551 -19.99 8.89 -46.90
C ASN A 551 -18.60 8.40 -46.42
N ASP A 552 -18.24 7.17 -46.73
CA ASP A 552 -17.08 6.50 -46.16
C ASP A 552 -15.82 6.56 -47.03
N THR A 553 -14.67 6.23 -46.43
CA THR A 553 -13.40 6.05 -47.13
C THR A 553 -12.76 4.73 -46.75
N LEU A 554 -12.68 3.81 -47.71
CA LEU A 554 -12.13 2.47 -47.53
C LEU A 554 -10.87 2.29 -48.38
N LEU A 555 -9.79 1.84 -47.73
CA LEU A 555 -8.51 1.53 -48.37
C LEU A 555 -8.18 0.05 -48.07
N GLY A 556 -8.12 -0.80 -49.10
CA GLY A 556 -7.75 -2.22 -48.95
C GLY A 556 -6.29 -2.35 -48.53
N GLY A 557 -5.38 -2.05 -49.47
CA GLY A 557 -3.95 -2.02 -49.19
C GLY A 557 -3.22 -3.01 -50.06
N GLY A 558 -2.57 -4.01 -49.46
CA GLY A 558 -1.88 -5.06 -50.20
C GLY A 558 -2.48 -6.42 -49.92
N GLY A 559 -2.91 -7.12 -50.95
CA GLY A 559 -3.58 -8.43 -50.88
C GLY A 559 -4.91 -8.36 -51.63
N ASN A 560 -5.69 -9.44 -51.64
CA ASN A 560 -6.94 -9.45 -52.42
C ASN A 560 -8.11 -9.06 -51.53
N ASP A 561 -8.49 -7.80 -51.58
CA ASP A 561 -9.39 -7.20 -50.59
C ASP A 561 -10.85 -7.24 -51.04
N THR A 562 -11.76 -7.19 -50.07
CA THR A 562 -13.20 -7.03 -50.30
C THR A 562 -13.71 -5.78 -49.58
N LEU A 563 -14.09 -4.76 -50.34
CA LEU A 563 -14.56 -3.47 -49.83
C LEU A 563 -16.02 -3.27 -50.19
N ARG A 564 -16.84 -2.87 -49.21
CA ARG A 564 -18.25 -2.50 -49.39
C ARG A 564 -18.52 -1.13 -48.77
N GLY A 565 -18.91 -0.15 -49.58
CA GLY A 565 -19.26 1.21 -49.16
C GLY A 565 -20.52 1.21 -48.30
N GLY A 566 -21.66 0.91 -48.92
CA GLY A 566 -22.94 0.80 -48.23
C GLY A 566 -23.89 1.91 -48.68
N ALA A 567 -24.37 2.73 -47.76
CA ALA A 567 -25.25 3.84 -48.10
C ALA A 567 -24.52 5.18 -47.97
N GLY A 568 -24.27 5.88 -49.06
CA GLY A 568 -23.46 7.10 -49.03
C GLY A 568 -22.83 7.38 -50.37
N ASN A 569 -22.05 8.45 -50.47
CA ASN A 569 -21.16 8.67 -51.60
C ASN A 569 -19.75 8.29 -51.14
N ASP A 570 -19.37 7.06 -51.42
CA ASP A 570 -18.21 6.42 -50.80
C ASP A 570 -16.96 6.50 -51.68
N LEU A 571 -15.80 6.45 -51.04
CA LEU A 571 -14.50 6.34 -51.72
C LEU A 571 -13.85 5.00 -51.38
N LEU A 572 -13.77 4.10 -52.35
CA LEU A 572 -13.15 2.78 -52.21
C LEU A 572 -11.87 2.71 -53.06
N ARG A 573 -10.76 2.27 -52.45
CA ARG A 573 -9.49 2.00 -53.14
C ARG A 573 -8.96 0.61 -52.77
N GLY A 574 -8.88 -0.30 -53.73
CA GLY A 574 -8.28 -1.63 -53.52
C GLY A 574 -6.77 -1.54 -53.31
N ASN A 575 -6.11 -0.80 -54.21
CA ASN A 575 -4.65 -0.61 -54.31
C ASN A 575 -3.94 -1.80 -54.95
N ALA A 576 -3.41 -2.78 -54.22
CA ALA A 576 -2.59 -3.84 -54.81
C ALA A 576 -3.18 -5.22 -54.53
N GLY A 577 -3.59 -5.93 -55.57
CA GLY A 577 -4.21 -7.25 -55.45
C GLY A 577 -5.33 -7.43 -56.46
N ASN A 578 -6.06 -8.55 -56.38
CA ASN A 578 -7.26 -8.75 -57.20
C ASN A 578 -8.49 -8.46 -56.32
N ASP A 579 -8.93 -7.22 -56.35
CA ASP A 579 -9.85 -6.69 -55.34
C ASP A 579 -11.31 -6.79 -55.77
N ARG A 580 -12.20 -6.78 -54.78
CA ARG A 580 -13.66 -6.74 -54.97
C ARG A 580 -14.22 -5.50 -54.29
N LEU A 581 -14.68 -4.54 -55.08
CA LEU A 581 -15.23 -3.28 -54.60
C LEU A 581 -16.73 -3.21 -54.91
N PHE A 582 -17.52 -2.85 -53.92
CA PHE A 582 -18.97 -2.65 -54.01
C PHE A 582 -19.34 -1.27 -53.45
N GLY A 583 -19.82 -0.35 -54.30
CA GLY A 583 -20.30 0.97 -53.84
C GLY A 583 -21.63 0.87 -53.08
N ASP A 584 -22.55 0.06 -53.61
CA ASP A 584 -23.93 -0.12 -53.15
C ASP A 584 -24.84 1.08 -53.46
N ALA A 585 -25.14 1.98 -52.53
CA ALA A 585 -26.15 3.03 -52.74
C ALA A 585 -25.59 4.44 -52.54
N GLY A 586 -25.59 5.23 -53.62
CA GLY A 586 -25.20 6.64 -53.68
C GLY A 586 -24.23 6.85 -54.83
N ASN A 587 -23.56 8.01 -54.90
CA ASN A 587 -22.65 8.30 -56.02
C ASN A 587 -21.21 7.98 -55.61
N ASP A 588 -20.75 6.78 -55.93
CA ASP A 588 -19.53 6.23 -55.38
C ASP A 588 -18.32 6.46 -56.29
N THR A 589 -17.13 6.45 -55.70
CA THR A 589 -15.85 6.44 -56.42
C THR A 589 -15.07 5.19 -56.06
N LEU A 590 -14.90 4.29 -57.02
CA LEU A 590 -14.19 3.03 -56.86
C LEU A 590 -12.90 3.05 -57.71
N GLU A 591 -11.77 2.70 -57.10
CA GLU A 591 -10.47 2.56 -57.75
C GLU A 591 -9.87 1.20 -57.41
N GLY A 592 -9.77 0.29 -58.39
CA GLY A 592 -9.21 -1.06 -58.21
C GLY A 592 -7.73 -0.99 -57.87
N GLY A 593 -6.93 -0.46 -58.79
CA GLY A 593 -5.51 -0.23 -58.59
C GLY A 593 -4.68 -1.16 -59.47
N ALA A 594 -3.92 -2.07 -58.88
CA ALA A 594 -3.06 -3.01 -59.59
C ALA A 594 -3.49 -4.45 -59.32
N GLY A 595 -3.77 -5.21 -60.38
CA GLY A 595 -4.27 -6.57 -60.34
C GLY A 595 -5.58 -6.67 -61.10
N ASN A 596 -6.24 -7.83 -61.12
CA ASN A 596 -7.47 -8.00 -61.90
C ASN A 596 -8.67 -7.78 -60.98
N ASP A 597 -9.24 -6.59 -61.05
CA ASP A 597 -10.20 -6.14 -60.07
C ASP A 597 -11.64 -6.33 -60.54
N ARG A 598 -12.57 -6.43 -59.58
CA ARG A 598 -14.00 -6.43 -59.83
C ARG A 598 -14.64 -5.27 -59.09
N LEU A 599 -15.15 -4.30 -59.84
CA LEU A 599 -15.81 -3.11 -59.34
C LEU A 599 -17.31 -3.17 -59.68
N VAL A 600 -18.15 -2.95 -58.67
CA VAL A 600 -19.61 -2.87 -58.79
C VAL A 600 -20.04 -1.54 -58.16
N GLY A 601 -20.52 -0.59 -58.96
CA GLY A 601 -20.99 0.72 -58.48
C GLY A 601 -22.24 0.56 -57.62
N GLY A 602 -23.35 0.18 -58.24
CA GLY A 602 -24.59 -0.10 -57.53
C GLY A 602 -25.70 0.84 -57.99
N ALA A 603 -26.25 1.66 -57.10
CA ALA A 603 -27.30 2.61 -57.42
C ALA A 603 -26.83 4.04 -57.19
N GLY A 604 -26.85 4.87 -58.23
CA GLY A 604 -26.37 6.25 -58.18
C GLY A 604 -25.53 6.55 -59.42
N ALA A 605 -24.89 7.71 -59.49
CA ALA A 605 -24.03 8.07 -60.62
C ALA A 605 -22.56 7.87 -60.22
N ASP A 606 -22.01 6.71 -60.57
CA ASP A 606 -20.75 6.23 -60.02
C ASP A 606 -19.53 6.56 -60.91
N LEU A 607 -18.34 6.58 -60.29
CA LEU A 607 -17.05 6.67 -60.97
C LEU A 607 -16.22 5.43 -60.66
N LEU A 608 -16.05 4.55 -61.65
CA LEU A 608 -15.25 3.34 -61.53
C LEU A 608 -13.96 3.46 -62.34
N ARG A 609 -12.83 3.13 -61.71
CA ARG A 609 -11.50 3.06 -62.34
C ARG A 609 -10.89 1.69 -62.05
N GLY A 610 -10.74 0.85 -63.08
CA GLY A 610 -10.10 -0.46 -62.95
C GLY A 610 -8.64 -0.31 -62.53
N GLY A 611 -7.83 0.29 -63.40
CA GLY A 611 -6.44 0.61 -63.08
C GLY A 611 -5.50 -0.18 -63.98
N ALA A 612 -4.65 -1.03 -63.43
CA ALA A 612 -3.75 -1.88 -64.18
C ALA A 612 -4.12 -3.34 -63.96
N GLY A 613 -4.46 -4.07 -65.01
CA GLY A 613 -4.90 -5.46 -64.94
C GLY A 613 -6.04 -5.71 -65.91
N ASN A 614 -6.70 -6.87 -65.81
CA ASN A 614 -7.87 -7.16 -66.64
C ASN A 614 -9.10 -7.05 -65.77
N ASP A 615 -9.73 -5.89 -65.79
CA ASP A 615 -10.71 -5.53 -64.78
C ASP A 615 -12.14 -5.81 -65.25
N ILE A 616 -13.05 -6.04 -64.29
CA ILE A 616 -14.48 -6.17 -64.52
C ILE A 616 -15.19 -4.99 -63.87
N LEU A 617 -15.82 -4.15 -64.68
CA LEU A 617 -16.54 -2.97 -64.23
C LEU A 617 -18.05 -3.14 -64.50
N ILE A 618 -18.85 -3.06 -63.44
CA ILE A 618 -20.32 -3.02 -63.49
C ILE A 618 -20.75 -1.70 -62.87
N GLY A 619 -21.28 -0.78 -63.69
CA GLY A 619 -21.80 0.50 -63.19
C GLY A 619 -22.99 0.27 -62.26
N GLY A 620 -24.05 -0.33 -62.78
CA GLY A 620 -25.29 -0.55 -62.05
C GLY A 620 -26.34 0.47 -62.47
N ALA A 621 -27.31 0.78 -61.61
CA ALA A 621 -28.36 1.72 -61.93
C ALA A 621 -27.85 3.16 -61.78
N GLY A 622 -27.68 3.88 -62.88
CA GLY A 622 -26.98 5.14 -62.76
C GLY A 622 -26.79 5.91 -64.04
N ALA A 623 -25.91 6.90 -63.95
CA ALA A 623 -25.31 7.55 -65.11
C ALA A 623 -23.80 7.50 -64.89
N ASP A 624 -23.22 6.34 -65.11
CA ASP A 624 -21.93 5.97 -64.56
C ASP A 624 -20.77 6.37 -65.47
N ARG A 625 -19.60 6.53 -64.86
CA ARG A 625 -18.36 6.91 -65.54
C ARG A 625 -17.35 5.81 -65.33
N LEU A 626 -17.07 5.06 -66.37
CA LEU A 626 -16.24 3.86 -66.31
C LEU A 626 -14.90 4.11 -67.00
N HIS A 627 -13.81 3.75 -66.34
CA HIS A 627 -12.45 3.83 -66.87
C HIS A 627 -11.75 2.48 -66.66
N GLY A 628 -11.48 1.74 -67.73
CA GLY A 628 -10.84 0.42 -67.64
C GLY A 628 -9.39 0.55 -67.15
N GLY A 629 -8.62 1.43 -67.80
CA GLY A 629 -7.21 1.61 -67.54
C GLY A 629 -6.35 0.78 -68.48
N ALA A 630 -5.34 0.12 -67.93
CA ALA A 630 -4.37 -0.65 -68.69
C ALA A 630 -4.64 -2.14 -68.56
N GLY A 631 -4.98 -2.78 -69.67
CA GLY A 631 -5.08 -4.24 -69.76
C GLY A 631 -6.20 -4.64 -70.70
N ARG A 632 -6.95 -5.70 -70.37
CA ARG A 632 -8.10 -6.16 -71.17
C ARG A 632 -9.34 -6.12 -70.29
N ASP A 633 -10.03 -5.00 -70.33
CA ASP A 633 -11.10 -4.72 -69.39
C ASP A 633 -12.45 -5.15 -69.93
N THR A 634 -13.35 -5.53 -69.04
CA THR A 634 -14.72 -5.94 -69.37
C THR A 634 -15.72 -5.02 -68.69
N PHE A 635 -16.49 -4.29 -69.48
CA PHE A 635 -17.59 -3.45 -69.01
C PHE A 635 -18.89 -4.23 -69.15
N VAL A 636 -19.53 -4.54 -68.03
CA VAL A 636 -20.66 -5.48 -67.98
C VAL A 636 -21.96 -4.74 -67.71
N PHE A 637 -22.99 -5.02 -68.51
CA PHE A 637 -24.34 -4.49 -68.34
C PHE A 637 -25.32 -5.63 -68.08
N GLN A 638 -26.04 -5.57 -66.97
CA GLN A 638 -26.86 -6.68 -66.46
C GLN A 638 -28.36 -6.44 -66.63
N ASN A 639 -28.81 -5.17 -66.55
CA ASN A 639 -30.19 -4.77 -66.73
C ASN A 639 -30.32 -3.57 -67.68
N PHE A 640 -31.46 -3.45 -68.36
CA PHE A 640 -31.74 -2.29 -69.24
C PHE A 640 -31.81 -0.95 -68.51
N ASN A 641 -32.02 -0.99 -67.19
CA ASN A 641 -32.01 0.20 -66.35
C ASN A 641 -30.61 0.61 -65.89
N ASP A 642 -29.59 -0.20 -66.17
CA ASP A 642 -28.22 0.13 -65.78
C ASP A 642 -27.76 1.40 -66.51
N SER A 643 -28.00 1.47 -67.83
CA SER A 643 -27.74 2.67 -68.63
C SER A 643 -28.98 3.10 -69.43
N ARG A 644 -29.54 4.28 -69.16
CA ARG A 644 -30.81 4.73 -69.75
C ARG A 644 -30.62 5.67 -70.95
N THR A 645 -31.70 5.93 -71.66
CA THR A 645 -31.68 6.85 -72.82
C THR A 645 -31.47 8.31 -72.40
N GLY A 646 -30.70 9.05 -73.21
CA GLY A 646 -30.46 10.48 -73.02
C GLY A 646 -29.13 10.79 -72.33
N ALA A 647 -28.59 11.98 -72.63
CA ALA A 647 -27.22 12.35 -72.25
C ALA A 647 -26.94 12.49 -70.76
N SER A 648 -27.98 12.67 -69.95
CA SER A 648 -27.86 12.78 -68.50
C SER A 648 -28.03 11.46 -67.76
N ASN A 649 -28.43 10.38 -68.45
CA ASN A 649 -28.82 9.11 -67.82
C ASN A 649 -28.07 7.90 -68.39
N ARG A 650 -27.17 8.11 -69.36
CA ARG A 650 -26.40 7.03 -69.96
C ARG A 650 -25.03 6.94 -69.31
N ASP A 651 -24.51 5.73 -69.28
CA ASP A 651 -23.15 5.46 -68.87
C ASP A 651 -22.16 5.94 -69.93
N VAL A 652 -20.98 6.31 -69.45
CA VAL A 652 -19.88 6.82 -70.26
C VAL A 652 -18.61 6.05 -69.94
N ILE A 653 -18.16 5.26 -70.92
CA ILE A 653 -16.85 4.62 -70.90
C ILE A 653 -15.82 5.61 -71.46
N LEU A 654 -14.81 5.92 -70.66
CA LEU A 654 -13.92 7.06 -70.87
C LEU A 654 -12.70 6.73 -71.74
N ASP A 655 -12.24 5.48 -71.75
CA ASP A 655 -10.92 5.07 -72.27
C ASP A 655 -10.91 3.71 -72.99
N PHE A 656 -12.07 3.24 -73.47
CA PHE A 656 -12.18 1.93 -74.12
C PHE A 656 -11.17 1.74 -75.27
N THR A 657 -10.40 0.65 -75.19
CA THR A 657 -9.36 0.27 -76.13
C THR A 657 -9.79 -0.92 -76.97
N ARG A 658 -10.09 -0.62 -78.25
CA ARG A 658 -10.57 -1.60 -79.23
C ARG A 658 -9.62 -2.80 -79.39
N GLY A 659 -10.19 -4.00 -79.46
CA GLY A 659 -9.45 -5.25 -79.63
C GLY A 659 -8.69 -5.71 -78.37
N GLN A 660 -8.81 -4.98 -77.27
CA GLN A 660 -8.34 -5.38 -75.95
C GLN A 660 -9.53 -5.52 -75.00
N ASP A 661 -10.29 -4.45 -74.87
CA ASP A 661 -11.45 -4.35 -73.98
C ASP A 661 -12.71 -4.93 -74.62
N ARG A 662 -13.68 -5.31 -73.78
CA ARG A 662 -14.94 -5.92 -74.21
C ARG A 662 -16.14 -5.31 -73.50
N LEU A 663 -17.25 -5.22 -74.22
CA LEU A 663 -18.58 -4.92 -73.68
C LEU A 663 -19.34 -6.23 -73.49
N ASP A 664 -19.70 -6.57 -72.26
CA ASP A 664 -20.53 -7.74 -71.97
C ASP A 664 -22.00 -7.34 -71.86
N LEU A 665 -22.77 -7.76 -72.85
CA LEU A 665 -24.21 -7.55 -72.96
C LEU A 665 -24.98 -8.86 -72.81
N SER A 666 -24.31 -9.96 -72.43
CA SER A 666 -24.89 -11.30 -72.44
C SER A 666 -26.08 -11.44 -71.49
N ALA A 667 -26.07 -10.71 -70.38
CA ALA A 667 -27.18 -10.66 -69.43
C ALA A 667 -28.39 -9.88 -69.96
N LEU A 668 -28.17 -8.81 -70.75
CA LEU A 668 -29.25 -8.10 -71.43
C LEU A 668 -29.90 -8.98 -72.51
N ASP A 669 -29.10 -9.80 -73.18
CA ASP A 669 -29.57 -10.76 -74.18
C ASP A 669 -30.35 -11.93 -73.54
N ALA A 670 -29.82 -12.51 -72.46
CA ALA A 670 -30.37 -13.71 -71.82
C ALA A 670 -31.68 -13.52 -71.02
N ASN A 671 -31.99 -12.29 -70.58
CA ASN A 671 -33.10 -12.03 -69.64
C ASN A 671 -34.51 -12.08 -70.26
N THR A 672 -34.68 -12.51 -71.52
CA THR A 672 -35.99 -12.54 -72.18
C THR A 672 -36.37 -13.84 -72.88
N ARG A 673 -37.00 -14.75 -72.15
CA ARG A 673 -37.80 -15.84 -72.75
C ARG A 673 -39.18 -15.35 -73.20
N LEU A 674 -39.23 -14.31 -74.04
CA LEU A 674 -40.45 -13.89 -74.73
C LEU A 674 -40.51 -14.54 -76.12
N ALA A 675 -41.67 -15.07 -76.51
CA ALA A 675 -41.84 -15.76 -77.78
C ALA A 675 -41.73 -14.78 -78.96
N GLY A 676 -40.71 -14.95 -79.81
CA GLY A 676 -40.46 -14.13 -80.99
C GLY A 676 -39.23 -13.22 -80.92
N ASN A 677 -38.55 -13.15 -79.77
CA ASN A 677 -37.32 -12.37 -79.62
C ASN A 677 -36.12 -13.12 -80.26
N GLN A 678 -35.29 -12.39 -81.01
CA GLN A 678 -34.02 -12.88 -81.56
C GLN A 678 -32.90 -12.46 -80.60
N ASP A 679 -31.86 -13.28 -80.44
CA ASP A 679 -30.61 -12.88 -79.81
C ASP A 679 -30.16 -11.52 -80.39
N PHE A 680 -29.63 -10.61 -79.57
CA PHE A 680 -29.19 -9.30 -80.03
C PHE A 680 -28.23 -9.45 -81.20
N SER A 681 -28.62 -8.92 -82.36
CA SER A 681 -27.74 -8.86 -83.53
C SER A 681 -27.02 -7.51 -83.58
N PHE A 682 -25.69 -7.52 -83.73
CA PHE A 682 -24.94 -6.28 -83.97
C PHE A 682 -25.10 -5.83 -85.43
N ASN A 683 -25.79 -4.70 -85.65
CA ASN A 683 -26.15 -4.20 -86.99
C ASN A 683 -25.30 -2.98 -87.44
N GLY A 684 -24.10 -2.84 -86.89
CA GLY A 684 -23.17 -1.76 -87.25
C GLY A 684 -23.78 -0.38 -86.97
N THR A 685 -24.08 0.40 -88.01
CA THR A 685 -24.61 1.78 -87.89
C THR A 685 -26.11 1.90 -88.15
N GLN A 686 -26.79 0.82 -88.54
CA GLN A 686 -28.20 0.89 -88.95
C GLN A 686 -29.09 0.46 -87.79
N ALA A 687 -30.06 1.30 -87.45
CA ALA A 687 -31.11 0.94 -86.51
C ALA A 687 -31.97 -0.19 -87.09
N ALA A 688 -32.23 -1.22 -86.29
CA ALA A 688 -33.17 -2.29 -86.58
C ALA A 688 -33.80 -2.80 -85.28
N ALA A 689 -35.01 -3.35 -85.38
CA ALA A 689 -35.66 -4.03 -84.26
C ALA A 689 -34.78 -5.19 -83.75
N HIS A 690 -34.74 -5.38 -82.43
CA HIS A 690 -33.95 -6.45 -81.78
C HIS A 690 -32.47 -6.43 -82.18
N SER A 691 -31.88 -5.23 -82.24
CA SER A 691 -30.47 -5.06 -82.63
C SER A 691 -29.75 -4.06 -81.76
N VAL A 692 -28.43 -4.20 -81.72
CA VAL A 692 -27.52 -3.20 -81.18
C VAL A 692 -26.79 -2.53 -82.34
N TRP A 693 -26.79 -1.21 -82.39
CA TRP A 693 -26.11 -0.41 -83.40
C TRP A 693 -25.43 0.80 -82.76
N PHE A 694 -24.52 1.45 -83.48
CA PHE A 694 -23.81 2.60 -82.98
C PHE A 694 -24.01 3.85 -83.85
N VAL A 695 -24.05 5.01 -83.19
CA VAL A 695 -24.22 6.34 -83.81
C VAL A 695 -23.01 7.19 -83.45
N GLN A 696 -22.33 7.75 -84.46
CA GLN A 696 -21.22 8.66 -84.24
C GLN A 696 -21.72 10.03 -83.77
N GLN A 697 -21.17 10.54 -82.68
CA GLN A 697 -21.38 11.91 -82.20
C GLN A 697 -20.03 12.59 -81.97
N GLY A 698 -19.53 13.31 -82.98
CA GLY A 698 -18.18 13.89 -82.93
C GLY A 698 -17.12 12.78 -82.84
N ASN A 699 -16.26 12.85 -81.81
CA ASN A 699 -15.24 11.84 -81.53
C ASN A 699 -15.74 10.68 -80.65
N ASN A 700 -17.02 10.67 -80.31
CA ASN A 700 -17.62 9.66 -79.43
C ASN A 700 -18.55 8.75 -80.23
N VAL A 701 -18.72 7.54 -79.73
CA VAL A 701 -19.70 6.57 -80.22
C VAL A 701 -20.82 6.44 -79.18
N ILE A 702 -22.08 6.52 -79.62
CA ILE A 702 -23.23 6.15 -78.80
C ILE A 702 -23.74 4.80 -79.29
N LEU A 703 -23.56 3.78 -78.47
CA LEU A 703 -24.19 2.47 -78.66
C LEU A 703 -25.67 2.57 -78.26
N ARG A 704 -26.54 2.01 -79.09
CA ARG A 704 -27.99 1.98 -78.89
C ARG A 704 -28.48 0.57 -79.09
N GLY A 705 -29.38 0.10 -78.22
CA GLY A 705 -30.07 -1.17 -78.42
C GLY A 705 -31.58 -0.98 -78.37
N ASP A 706 -32.28 -1.56 -79.33
CA ASP A 706 -33.75 -1.70 -79.35
C ASP A 706 -34.05 -3.14 -78.93
N HIS A 707 -34.47 -3.30 -77.68
CA HIS A 707 -34.77 -4.57 -77.07
C HIS A 707 -36.19 -5.04 -77.41
N ASN A 708 -37.18 -4.14 -77.33
CA ASN A 708 -38.59 -4.48 -77.46
C ASN A 708 -39.07 -4.57 -78.94
N GLY A 709 -38.23 -4.13 -79.89
CA GLY A 709 -38.46 -4.17 -81.33
C GLY A 709 -39.43 -3.12 -81.85
N ASP A 710 -39.73 -2.08 -81.07
CA ASP A 710 -40.68 -1.01 -81.43
C ASP A 710 -40.08 0.06 -82.36
N GLY A 711 -38.78 -0.02 -82.63
CA GLY A 711 -38.02 0.92 -83.46
C GLY A 711 -37.41 2.08 -82.69
N SER A 712 -37.59 2.15 -81.38
CA SER A 712 -36.93 3.05 -80.45
C SER A 712 -35.84 2.31 -79.70
N HIS A 713 -34.76 3.00 -79.33
CA HIS A 713 -33.73 2.39 -78.51
C HIS A 713 -34.17 2.43 -77.03
N ASP A 714 -33.97 1.32 -76.33
CA ASP A 714 -34.31 1.14 -74.92
C ASP A 714 -33.14 1.52 -73.99
N PHE A 715 -31.90 1.46 -74.47
CA PHE A 715 -30.69 1.90 -73.75
C PHE A 715 -29.71 2.66 -74.65
N GLU A 716 -28.87 3.50 -74.04
CA GLU A 716 -27.72 4.15 -74.69
C GLU A 716 -26.45 3.88 -73.86
N ILE A 717 -25.29 3.67 -74.48
CA ILE A 717 -23.97 3.68 -73.80
C ILE A 717 -23.03 4.56 -74.61
N GLN A 718 -22.33 5.49 -73.97
CA GLN A 718 -21.34 6.34 -74.66
C GLN A 718 -19.93 5.80 -74.50
N LEU A 719 -19.20 5.69 -75.60
CA LEU A 719 -17.78 5.39 -75.63
C LEU A 719 -17.03 6.61 -76.16
N ASN A 720 -16.13 7.15 -75.35
CA ASN A 720 -15.35 8.33 -75.72
C ASN A 720 -14.16 7.98 -76.62
N SER A 721 -13.82 8.90 -77.53
CA SER A 721 -12.61 8.84 -78.35
C SER A 721 -12.49 7.60 -79.26
N ILE A 722 -13.64 6.99 -79.64
CA ILE A 722 -13.70 5.86 -80.57
C ILE A 722 -14.32 6.29 -81.90
N ALA A 723 -13.77 5.74 -82.99
CA ALA A 723 -14.26 5.99 -84.34
C ALA A 723 -15.27 4.94 -84.84
N ARG A 724 -15.13 3.64 -84.46
CA ARG A 724 -16.00 2.51 -84.87
C ARG A 724 -15.85 1.31 -83.92
N LEU A 725 -16.92 0.51 -83.77
CA LEU A 725 -16.95 -0.78 -83.05
C LEU A 725 -17.10 -1.97 -84.01
N THR A 726 -16.66 -3.16 -83.58
CA THR A 726 -16.77 -4.44 -84.28
C THR A 726 -17.36 -5.52 -83.40
N VAL A 727 -17.85 -6.62 -83.99
CA VAL A 727 -18.48 -7.73 -83.23
C VAL A 727 -17.54 -8.35 -82.19
N ASP A 728 -16.23 -8.32 -82.42
CA ASP A 728 -15.22 -8.87 -81.49
C ASP A 728 -15.10 -8.09 -80.17
N ASP A 729 -15.54 -6.83 -80.18
CA ASP A 729 -15.56 -5.93 -79.01
C ASP A 729 -16.73 -6.26 -78.06
N PHE A 730 -17.60 -7.21 -78.42
CA PHE A 730 -18.77 -7.60 -77.64
C PHE A 730 -18.67 -9.05 -77.12
N ILE A 731 -19.31 -9.28 -75.98
CA ILE A 731 -19.72 -10.59 -75.48
C ILE A 731 -21.25 -10.57 -75.49
N PHE A 732 -21.85 -11.45 -76.29
CA PHE A 732 -23.30 -11.70 -76.36
C PHE A 732 -23.61 -13.03 -75.71
#